data_AF-A0A4Q1ZWT1-F1
#
_entry.id   AF-A0A4Q1ZWT1-F1
#
_cell.length_a   1.000
_cell.length_b   1.000
_cell.length_c   1.000
_cell.angle_alpha   90.00
_cell.angle_beta   90.00
_cell.angle_gamma   90.00
#
_symmetry.space_group_name_H-M   'P 1'
#
loop_
_entity.id
_entity.type
_entity.pdbx_description
1 polymer ?
#
loop_
_entity_poly.entity_id
_entity_poly.type
_entity_poly.pdbx_seq_one_letter_code
_entity_poly.pdbx_strand_id
1 'polypeptide(L)'
;MGNSKFCTMCGEPLEENSKFCGSCGSPVAGIHTQDAETSAQADPVGVTEQERPSYSELVQGSSVETITDETIHETRAGKKKKSGRRKKERKREKKKGGCLKKALIGLVLVIAGFIGLVMLLPDSEGPYDGEDVFTSGNHGTGDNQDTSGSGGADSSDGVSDSDSLGGGNDGGNNNSSDPAGKAKYTFMVFMNGTDLESDGGAATTDILEMAAYGSSRDVNIILETGGTKYWQNEVVDGSQNQRFKVTKDSIELLGNEGLKNIGDPDTLYDFIVWTVANYPAEKYVLDLWNHGGGPLYGYGSDDHFEVEDQSYRYPDHLSIDEIETALRRAKEATGVELEILGFDACLMATVEVAFMAQPFAKYMVASEETEPGHGWDYKGIFAALNANPDMGGAELGKIICDTYQKHSEANDTDSMITLSVVDLSYISDVVLALEDMSVEFMMNMDDVRTFNTVSYGRNNAESYGRNNMFTGYTELIDLYDFARHIEGDQAFRAEELMKAIDLAVVYKIQGPERYYSGGLSIFFPYMDKAMLEENLAAYRVSNPIDMYETFVEEFISAENSDTRSILFEASEPEMTDDNVYSIIISEEDANNIASIYNYLGLVLNEEMTAVMSLGMDTNVNYDPETGIVSDNFQGYWTGLNDHLVTIYVVEDTAEYNLYNIPAYINGQRADIVGKWTWDESHEDGGYYSVVGAWAVTDDGEIMADKDFFQLEIGDTVEAIFEAYNSETYEVKEALDDPFVLEEEAYLDFLELPTGETFMYGFYIVDYAQNGDFSGFEIFNYKD
;
A
#
# COMPACT_ATOMS: atom_id res chain seq x y z
N MET A 1 11.88 49.24 -26.73
CA MET A 1 11.95 47.93 -27.40
C MET A 1 10.84 47.10 -26.79
N GLY A 2 9.99 46.49 -27.61
CA GLY A 2 8.65 46.05 -27.21
C GLY A 2 8.67 44.82 -26.30
N ASN A 3 7.72 44.77 -25.36
CA ASN A 3 7.43 43.57 -24.55
C ASN A 3 6.86 42.48 -25.47
N SER A 4 7.69 41.53 -25.87
CA SER A 4 7.24 40.29 -26.52
C SER A 4 6.53 39.41 -25.48
N LYS A 5 5.32 38.95 -25.81
CA LYS A 5 4.52 38.02 -24.99
C LYS A 5 4.78 36.59 -25.47
N PHE A 6 4.79 35.63 -24.55
CA PHE A 6 5.05 34.22 -24.84
C PHE A 6 3.92 33.33 -24.30
N CYS A 7 3.70 32.18 -24.95
CA CYS A 7 2.70 31.20 -24.53
C CYS A 7 3.15 30.52 -23.23
N THR A 8 2.28 30.45 -22.23
CA THR A 8 2.58 29.83 -20.92
C THR A 8 2.68 28.30 -20.99
N MET A 9 2.08 27.67 -22.01
CA MET A 9 2.10 26.21 -22.18
C MET A 9 3.31 25.71 -22.98
N CYS A 10 3.86 26.49 -23.91
CA CYS A 10 4.94 26.02 -24.79
C CYS A 10 6.09 27.02 -25.01
N GLY A 11 6.04 28.20 -24.40
CA GLY A 11 7.11 29.19 -24.47
C GLY A 11 7.25 29.95 -25.81
N GLU A 12 6.45 29.63 -26.84
CA GLU A 12 6.55 30.27 -28.16
C GLU A 12 6.05 31.74 -28.16
N PRO A 13 6.62 32.63 -29.00
CA PRO A 13 6.19 34.03 -29.09
C PRO A 13 4.76 34.14 -29.61
N LEU A 14 3.93 34.91 -28.91
CA LEU A 14 2.55 35.17 -29.29
C LEU A 14 2.47 36.36 -30.24
N GLU A 15 1.75 36.20 -31.35
CA GLU A 15 1.40 37.32 -32.22
C GLU A 15 0.45 38.30 -31.50
N GLU A 16 0.64 39.59 -31.77
CA GLU A 16 -0.07 40.67 -31.10
C GLU A 16 -1.59 40.58 -31.37
N ASN A 17 -2.38 40.31 -30.31
CA ASN A 17 -3.84 40.10 -30.30
C ASN A 17 -4.35 38.70 -30.76
N SER A 18 -3.49 37.67 -30.79
CA SER A 18 -3.93 36.29 -30.94
C SER A 18 -4.74 35.81 -29.73
N LYS A 19 -5.85 35.09 -29.97
CA LYS A 19 -6.66 34.46 -28.91
C LYS A 19 -6.18 33.06 -28.54
N PHE A 20 -5.41 32.43 -29.43
CA PHE A 20 -4.88 31.08 -29.30
C PHE A 20 -3.43 31.07 -29.80
N CYS A 21 -2.58 30.25 -29.21
CA CYS A 21 -1.20 30.04 -29.68
C CYS A 21 -1.22 29.36 -31.05
N GLY A 22 -0.50 29.94 -32.03
CA GLY A 22 -0.45 29.39 -33.39
C GLY A 22 0.29 28.05 -33.50
N SER A 23 1.07 27.67 -32.47
CA SER A 23 1.85 26.43 -32.46
C SER A 23 1.13 25.27 -31.77
N CYS A 24 0.57 25.49 -30.57
CA CYS A 24 -0.06 24.43 -29.77
C CYS A 24 -1.58 24.55 -29.62
N GLY A 25 -2.19 25.64 -30.10
CA GLY A 25 -3.65 25.83 -30.06
C GLY A 25 -4.22 26.28 -28.71
N SER A 26 -3.41 26.38 -27.64
CA SER A 26 -3.89 26.77 -26.31
C SER A 26 -4.43 28.21 -26.26
N PRO A 27 -5.50 28.49 -25.50
CA PRO A 27 -6.04 29.84 -25.32
C PRO A 27 -5.07 30.74 -24.54
N VAL A 28 -4.92 31.98 -24.98
CA VAL A 28 -4.00 32.94 -24.35
C VAL A 28 -4.66 33.56 -23.12
N ALA A 29 -4.49 32.94 -21.95
CA ALA A 29 -4.89 33.49 -20.65
C ALA A 29 -3.65 33.59 -19.73
N GLY A 30 -3.37 34.79 -19.21
CA GLY A 30 -2.21 35.07 -18.34
C GLY A 30 -0.99 35.60 -19.12
N ILE A 31 -0.35 36.68 -18.62
CA ILE A 31 0.83 37.32 -19.24
C ILE A 31 1.99 37.29 -18.24
N HIS A 32 3.14 36.74 -18.63
CA HIS A 32 4.42 36.94 -17.93
C HIS A 32 5.34 37.89 -18.71
N THR A 33 6.10 38.72 -18.00
CA THR A 33 7.21 39.52 -18.54
C THR A 33 8.45 39.28 -17.69
N GLN A 34 9.56 38.84 -18.30
CA GLN A 34 10.85 38.68 -17.62
C GLN A 34 11.74 39.92 -17.81
N ASP A 35 12.37 40.40 -16.74
CA ASP A 35 13.50 41.33 -16.78
C ASP A 35 14.80 40.57 -16.44
N ALA A 36 15.89 40.92 -17.11
CA ALA A 36 17.17 40.22 -17.06
C ALA A 36 18.09 40.73 -15.95
N GLU A 37 18.64 39.83 -15.12
CA GLU A 37 19.84 40.08 -14.34
C GLU A 37 20.91 38.99 -14.50
N THR A 38 22.14 39.45 -14.39
CA THR A 38 23.41 38.89 -14.86
C THR A 38 24.04 37.86 -13.95
N SER A 39 24.65 36.84 -14.55
CA SER A 39 25.43 35.78 -13.91
C SER A 39 26.74 36.28 -13.27
N ALA A 40 26.99 35.81 -12.05
CA ALA A 40 28.32 35.73 -11.46
C ALA A 40 28.50 34.31 -10.90
N GLN A 41 29.42 33.56 -11.52
CA GLN A 41 29.86 32.24 -11.08
C GLN A 41 30.52 32.32 -9.70
N ALA A 42 30.10 31.46 -8.78
CA ALA A 42 30.86 31.05 -7.61
C ALA A 42 31.08 29.53 -7.68
N ASP A 43 32.32 29.11 -7.44
CA ASP A 43 32.78 27.71 -7.45
C ASP A 43 32.05 26.86 -6.39
N PRO A 44 31.94 25.53 -6.60
CA PRO A 44 31.11 24.65 -5.77
C PRO A 44 31.74 24.44 -4.39
N VAL A 45 30.95 24.72 -3.35
CA VAL A 45 31.17 24.21 -1.99
C VAL A 45 30.59 22.81 -1.98
N GLY A 46 31.40 21.81 -1.64
CA GLY A 46 31.00 20.42 -1.59
C GLY A 46 29.76 20.21 -0.74
N VAL A 47 28.78 19.52 -1.31
CA VAL A 47 27.64 18.98 -0.58
C VAL A 47 28.20 17.92 0.36
N THR A 48 28.01 18.14 1.65
CA THR A 48 28.21 17.12 2.68
C THR A 48 26.88 16.38 2.76
N GLU A 49 26.92 15.04 2.79
CA GLU A 49 25.79 14.25 3.32
C GLU A 49 25.31 14.95 4.59
N GLN A 50 24.03 15.32 4.63
CA GLN A 50 23.44 15.76 5.89
C GLN A 50 23.43 14.52 6.79
N GLU A 51 24.35 14.48 7.77
CA GLU A 51 24.28 13.54 8.88
C GLU A 51 22.88 13.65 9.50
N ARG A 52 22.11 12.56 9.45
CA ARG A 52 20.84 12.46 10.16
C ARG A 52 21.14 12.50 11.66
N PRO A 53 20.51 13.38 12.43
CA PRO A 53 20.85 13.56 13.84
C PRO A 53 20.41 12.34 14.64
N SER A 54 21.29 11.85 15.53
CA SER A 54 20.92 10.79 16.47
C SER A 54 19.99 11.31 17.57
N TYR A 55 19.16 10.43 18.12
CA TYR A 55 18.27 10.67 19.26
C TYR A 55 19.05 11.30 20.41
N SER A 56 20.23 10.77 20.71
CA SER A 56 21.08 11.27 21.78
C SER A 56 21.62 12.69 21.52
N GLU A 57 21.89 13.07 20.27
CA GLU A 57 22.34 14.42 19.90
C GLU A 57 21.23 15.47 19.98
N LEU A 58 19.99 15.10 19.64
CA LEU A 58 18.82 15.98 19.76
C LEU A 58 18.43 16.25 21.22
N VAL A 59 18.62 15.26 22.09
CA VAL A 59 18.33 15.35 23.53
C VAL A 59 19.45 16.09 24.30
N GLN A 60 20.71 16.00 23.85
CA GLN A 60 21.88 16.59 24.54
C GLN A 60 22.05 18.11 24.43
N GLY A 61 21.13 18.84 23.78
CA GLY A 61 21.09 20.31 23.80
C GLY A 61 20.87 20.92 25.20
N SER A 62 20.50 20.11 26.19
CA SER A 62 20.23 20.49 27.58
C SER A 62 21.49 20.43 28.45
N SER A 63 22.43 21.37 28.27
CA SER A 63 23.60 21.42 29.16
C SER A 63 23.20 21.84 30.59
N VAL A 64 23.02 20.86 31.48
CA VAL A 64 23.16 21.06 32.93
C VAL A 64 24.65 21.21 33.22
N GLU A 65 25.09 22.44 33.53
CA GLU A 65 26.43 22.68 34.07
C GLU A 65 26.61 21.87 35.37
N THR A 66 27.33 20.76 35.27
CA THR A 66 27.83 20.01 36.41
C THR A 66 28.95 20.83 37.05
N ILE A 67 28.64 21.52 38.15
CA ILE A 67 29.67 22.13 39.00
C ILE A 67 30.45 20.98 39.65
N THR A 68 31.67 20.77 39.16
CA THR A 68 32.62 19.81 39.71
C THR A 68 33.18 20.30 41.05
N ASP A 69 33.35 19.31 41.91
CA ASP A 69 33.82 19.40 43.28
C ASP A 69 35.34 19.70 43.30
N GLU A 70 35.76 20.88 43.76
CA GLU A 70 37.10 21.12 44.30
C GLU A 70 37.18 22.51 44.96
N THR A 71 37.05 22.58 46.30
CA THR A 71 38.07 23.17 47.18
C THR A 71 37.73 22.89 48.66
N ILE A 72 38.53 22.03 49.28
CA ILE A 72 38.60 21.81 50.72
C ILE A 72 39.42 22.94 51.37
N HIS A 73 38.88 23.66 52.36
CA HIS A 73 39.43 23.78 53.73
C HIS A 73 38.82 24.91 54.58
N GLU A 74 38.58 24.56 55.86
CA GLU A 74 38.46 25.45 57.05
C GLU A 74 37.16 26.28 57.17
N THR A 75 36.39 26.31 58.26
CA THR A 75 36.61 25.99 59.68
C THR A 75 35.26 25.82 60.41
N ARG A 76 35.29 24.99 61.47
CA ARG A 76 34.24 24.84 62.51
C ARG A 76 33.83 26.16 63.16
N ALA A 77 32.53 26.35 63.44
CA ALA A 77 31.96 26.55 64.80
C ALA A 77 30.56 27.20 64.73
N GLY A 78 29.59 26.59 65.42
CA GLY A 78 28.18 26.95 65.33
C GLY A 78 27.73 28.21 66.05
N LYS A 79 26.45 28.55 65.87
CA LYS A 79 25.58 29.20 66.87
C LYS A 79 24.12 29.22 66.43
N LYS A 80 23.26 28.64 67.28
CA LYS A 80 21.82 28.89 67.36
C LYS A 80 21.55 30.39 67.59
N LYS A 81 20.54 30.98 66.91
CA LYS A 81 19.29 31.54 67.49
C LYS A 81 18.58 32.57 66.58
N LYS A 82 17.23 32.42 66.59
CA LYS A 82 16.17 33.43 66.72
C LYS A 82 15.62 34.17 65.49
N SER A 83 14.37 33.81 65.19
CA SER A 83 13.15 34.64 65.18
C SER A 83 13.24 36.07 64.62
N GLY A 84 12.55 36.30 63.50
CA GLY A 84 12.24 37.64 62.99
C GLY A 84 11.06 37.61 62.04
N ARG A 85 9.86 37.83 62.57
CA ARG A 85 8.60 38.00 61.85
C ARG A 85 8.64 39.33 61.07
N ARG A 86 8.49 39.33 59.74
CA ARG A 86 8.07 40.52 58.97
C ARG A 86 7.10 40.16 57.85
N LYS A 87 6.07 41.01 57.75
CA LYS A 87 4.86 40.91 56.93
C LYS A 87 5.14 41.29 55.46
N LYS A 88 4.38 40.61 54.58
CA LYS A 88 3.74 41.05 53.32
C LYS A 88 4.55 41.95 52.38
N GLU A 89 4.83 41.40 51.20
CA GLU A 89 4.54 42.05 49.91
C GLU A 89 4.18 40.95 48.90
N ARG A 90 2.89 40.87 48.51
CA ARG A 90 2.45 40.13 47.31
C ARG A 90 2.82 41.00 46.13
N LYS A 91 3.87 40.66 45.38
CA LYS A 91 4.01 41.09 43.99
C LYS A 91 3.32 40.05 43.11
N ARG A 92 2.31 40.50 42.38
CA ARG A 92 1.77 39.81 41.21
C ARG A 92 2.88 39.78 40.15
N GLU A 93 3.42 38.61 39.86
CA GLU A 93 4.02 38.35 38.55
C GLU A 93 2.88 38.18 37.56
N LYS A 94 2.66 39.21 36.75
CA LYS A 94 1.97 39.09 35.47
C LYS A 94 3.01 39.43 34.41
N LYS A 95 3.37 38.42 33.62
CA LYS A 95 3.79 38.43 32.20
C LYS A 95 4.98 37.50 31.93
N LYS A 96 4.67 36.22 31.73
CA LYS A 96 5.32 35.32 30.76
C LYS A 96 4.31 34.47 29.95
N GLY A 97 3.04 34.36 30.37
CA GLY A 97 2.01 33.59 29.65
C GLY A 97 1.53 34.14 28.29
N GLY A 98 2.07 35.26 27.79
CA GLY A 98 1.70 35.80 26.47
C GLY A 98 2.59 35.32 25.31
N CYS A 99 3.78 34.81 25.63
CA CYS A 99 4.69 34.19 24.65
C CYS A 99 4.40 32.69 24.57
N LEU A 100 4.21 32.04 25.74
CA LEU A 100 3.82 30.64 25.85
C LEU A 100 2.56 30.31 25.05
N LYS A 101 1.46 31.07 25.21
CA LYS A 101 0.21 30.85 24.45
C LYS A 101 0.35 31.09 22.94
N LYS A 102 1.34 31.86 22.48
CA LYS A 102 1.56 32.08 21.05
C LYS A 102 2.43 31.00 20.42
N ALA A 103 3.43 30.51 21.16
CA ALA A 103 4.21 29.35 20.77
C ALA A 103 3.32 28.09 20.76
N LEU A 104 2.49 27.88 21.78
CA LEU A 104 1.52 26.76 21.83
C LEU A 104 0.53 26.79 20.67
N ILE A 105 -0.09 27.95 20.39
CA ILE A 105 -1.02 28.08 19.26
C ILE A 105 -0.30 27.88 17.91
N GLY A 106 0.96 28.30 17.79
CA GLY A 106 1.78 28.05 16.61
C GLY A 106 2.12 26.57 16.44
N LEU A 107 2.48 25.88 17.52
CA LEU A 107 2.78 24.44 17.54
C LEU A 107 1.53 23.61 17.19
N VAL A 108 0.39 23.86 17.83
CA VAL A 108 -0.90 23.18 17.57
C VAL A 108 -1.33 23.34 16.10
N LEU A 109 -1.32 24.56 15.56
CA LEU A 109 -1.77 24.83 14.19
C LEU A 109 -0.88 24.18 13.13
N VAL A 110 0.37 23.85 13.46
CA VAL A 110 1.26 23.19 12.51
C VAL A 110 1.35 21.70 12.75
N ILE A 111 1.22 21.16 13.95
CA ILE A 111 1.06 19.71 14.08
C ILE A 111 -0.26 19.30 13.40
N ALA A 112 -1.36 20.05 13.58
CA ALA A 112 -2.61 19.85 12.83
C ALA A 112 -2.42 20.07 11.32
N GLY A 113 -1.73 21.16 10.96
CA GLY A 113 -1.44 21.48 9.56
C GLY A 113 -0.45 20.53 8.90
N PHE A 114 0.41 19.84 9.66
CA PHE A 114 1.42 18.89 9.19
C PHE A 114 0.82 17.50 9.10
N ILE A 115 -0.03 17.05 10.01
CA ILE A 115 -0.80 15.83 9.77
C ILE A 115 -1.70 16.01 8.54
N GLY A 116 -2.28 17.20 8.35
CA GLY A 116 -2.98 17.56 7.11
C GLY A 116 -2.08 17.90 5.90
N LEU A 117 -0.78 18.15 6.04
CA LEU A 117 0.15 18.51 4.95
C LEU A 117 1.09 17.36 4.57
N VAL A 118 1.41 16.44 5.47
CA VAL A 118 1.97 15.11 5.17
C VAL A 118 0.98 14.33 4.32
N MET A 119 -0.32 14.52 4.57
CA MET A 119 -1.39 14.14 3.64
C MET A 119 -1.42 14.94 2.31
N LEU A 120 -0.46 15.83 2.01
CA LEU A 120 -0.45 16.75 0.85
C LEU A 120 0.95 17.07 0.25
N LEU A 121 2.04 16.38 0.62
CA LEU A 121 3.37 16.66 0.05
C LEU A 121 3.72 15.67 -1.08
N PRO A 122 3.81 16.12 -2.35
CA PRO A 122 4.59 15.42 -3.36
C PRO A 122 6.09 15.62 -3.11
N ASP A 123 6.87 14.57 -3.38
CA ASP A 123 8.31 14.52 -3.21
C ASP A 123 9.04 15.71 -3.82
N SER A 124 9.93 16.32 -3.04
CA SER A 124 10.82 17.36 -3.53
C SER A 124 12.01 16.72 -4.25
N GLU A 125 11.95 16.65 -5.59
CA GLU A 125 13.06 16.22 -6.43
C GLU A 125 14.29 17.13 -6.28
N GLY A 126 15.44 16.52 -5.96
CA GLY A 126 16.76 17.09 -6.18
C GLY A 126 17.44 16.41 -7.38
N PRO A 127 17.99 17.14 -8.37
CA PRO A 127 18.58 16.53 -9.56
C PRO A 127 19.99 16.02 -9.24
N TYR A 128 20.26 14.73 -9.44
CA TYR A 128 21.61 14.19 -9.39
C TYR A 128 22.05 13.65 -10.76
N ASP A 129 23.03 14.37 -11.33
CA ASP A 129 23.84 13.96 -12.48
C ASP A 129 24.71 12.74 -12.10
N GLY A 130 24.46 11.62 -12.77
CA GLY A 130 25.29 10.41 -12.64
C GLY A 130 26.55 10.47 -13.50
N GLU A 131 27.70 10.72 -12.88
CA GLU A 131 29.00 10.26 -13.39
C GLU A 131 29.94 9.89 -12.24
N ASP A 132 30.24 8.61 -12.07
CA ASP A 132 31.56 8.10 -11.64
C ASP A 132 31.63 6.60 -11.99
N VAL A 133 32.35 6.20 -13.04
CA VAL A 133 33.79 5.90 -13.05
C VAL A 133 34.19 4.85 -12.01
N PHE A 134 34.03 3.57 -12.37
CA PHE A 134 34.92 2.52 -11.88
C PHE A 134 35.67 1.86 -13.04
N THR A 135 36.98 2.10 -13.01
CA THR A 135 37.97 1.53 -13.91
C THR A 135 38.41 0.17 -13.37
N SER A 136 38.23 -0.89 -14.15
CA SER A 136 39.15 -2.03 -14.09
C SER A 136 39.48 -2.48 -15.51
N GLY A 137 40.70 -2.16 -15.93
CA GLY A 137 41.21 -2.57 -17.23
C GLY A 137 41.71 -4.00 -17.20
N ASN A 138 41.43 -4.77 -18.24
CA ASN A 138 42.48 -5.54 -18.89
C ASN A 138 42.22 -5.78 -20.37
N HIS A 139 43.31 -5.81 -21.12
CA HIS A 139 43.42 -5.82 -22.58
C HIS A 139 42.92 -7.09 -23.28
N GLY A 140 42.41 -6.93 -24.50
CA GLY A 140 42.25 -8.03 -25.46
C GLY A 140 41.72 -7.60 -26.82
N THR A 141 42.58 -7.01 -27.66
CA THR A 141 42.35 -6.64 -29.06
C THR A 141 41.99 -7.83 -29.97
N GLY A 142 41.10 -7.63 -30.95
CA GLY A 142 40.94 -8.57 -32.06
C GLY A 142 39.91 -8.16 -33.12
N ASP A 143 40.39 -7.48 -34.16
CA ASP A 143 39.72 -7.13 -35.42
C ASP A 143 38.90 -8.25 -36.10
N ASN A 144 37.76 -7.88 -36.70
CA ASN A 144 37.48 -7.95 -38.16
C ASN A 144 35.98 -7.71 -38.41
N GLN A 145 35.57 -6.60 -39.02
CA GLN A 145 35.50 -6.40 -40.47
C GLN A 145 34.67 -7.45 -41.24
N ASP A 146 33.51 -6.96 -41.69
CA ASP A 146 33.16 -6.77 -43.10
C ASP A 146 32.10 -7.68 -43.75
N THR A 147 31.24 -6.95 -44.47
CA THR A 147 30.52 -7.28 -45.72
C THR A 147 29.17 -8.00 -45.56
N SER A 148 28.04 -7.28 -45.67
CA SER A 148 27.40 -6.73 -46.89
C SER A 148 26.78 -7.79 -47.80
N GLY A 149 25.48 -7.69 -48.09
CA GLY A 149 24.86 -8.49 -49.14
C GLY A 149 23.35 -8.36 -49.25
N SER A 150 22.91 -7.26 -49.84
CA SER A 150 21.53 -6.92 -50.22
C SER A 150 20.85 -7.87 -51.21
N GLY A 151 19.50 -7.86 -51.18
CA GLY A 151 18.60 -8.18 -52.30
C GLY A 151 17.63 -9.31 -51.94
N GLY A 152 16.31 -9.21 -52.05
CA GLY A 152 15.45 -8.28 -52.76
C GLY A 152 14.22 -9.07 -53.25
N ALA A 153 13.04 -8.67 -52.78
CA ALA A 153 11.70 -8.78 -53.35
C ALA A 153 11.24 -10.05 -54.12
N ASP A 154 10.06 -10.55 -53.74
CA ASP A 154 8.78 -10.43 -54.49
C ASP A 154 7.92 -11.72 -54.57
N SER A 155 6.70 -11.58 -54.02
CA SER A 155 5.35 -12.05 -54.42
C SER A 155 4.96 -13.50 -54.79
N SER A 156 3.90 -13.92 -54.09
CA SER A 156 2.57 -14.41 -54.57
C SER A 156 2.33 -15.86 -55.01
N ASP A 157 1.36 -16.46 -54.30
CA ASP A 157 0.13 -17.15 -54.73
C ASP A 157 0.14 -18.29 -55.76
N GLY A 158 -0.57 -19.38 -55.42
CA GLY A 158 -1.06 -20.34 -56.41
C GLY A 158 -1.63 -21.65 -55.86
N VAL A 159 -2.94 -21.67 -55.59
CA VAL A 159 -3.80 -22.83 -55.30
C VAL A 159 -3.99 -23.75 -56.53
N SER A 160 -4.09 -25.08 -56.37
CA SER A 160 -5.17 -25.92 -56.96
C SER A 160 -4.99 -27.44 -56.74
N ASP A 161 -6.14 -28.08 -56.53
CA ASP A 161 -6.45 -29.50 -56.24
C ASP A 161 -6.09 -30.53 -57.33
N SER A 162 -5.92 -31.80 -56.92
CA SER A 162 -6.90 -32.90 -57.16
C SER A 162 -6.30 -34.32 -57.27
N ASP A 163 -6.93 -35.24 -56.52
CA ASP A 163 -7.32 -36.63 -56.84
C ASP A 163 -6.29 -37.78 -57.09
N SER A 164 -6.16 -38.59 -56.04
CA SER A 164 -6.64 -39.99 -55.93
C SER A 164 -5.78 -41.21 -56.35
N LEU A 165 -5.77 -42.17 -55.40
CA LEU A 165 -5.74 -43.64 -55.50
C LEU A 165 -4.40 -44.39 -55.66
N GLY A 166 -4.06 -45.13 -54.59
CA GLY A 166 -3.86 -46.59 -54.71
C GLY A 166 -2.66 -47.22 -53.99
N GLY A 167 -2.95 -48.11 -53.03
CA GLY A 167 -2.19 -49.35 -52.80
C GLY A 167 -1.09 -49.31 -51.74
N GLY A 168 -1.33 -49.97 -50.61
CA GLY A 168 -0.40 -50.05 -49.49
C GLY A 168 0.80 -50.98 -49.66
N ASN A 169 1.75 -50.84 -48.73
CA ASN A 169 2.65 -51.89 -48.29
C ASN A 169 3.15 -51.59 -46.87
N ASP A 170 3.04 -52.58 -45.99
CA ASP A 170 3.48 -52.55 -44.59
C ASP A 170 4.98 -52.33 -44.44
N GLY A 171 5.36 -51.47 -43.50
CA GLY A 171 6.72 -51.27 -43.02
C GLY A 171 6.69 -50.38 -41.78
N GLY A 172 6.81 -51.00 -40.60
CA GLY A 172 6.59 -50.37 -39.31
C GLY A 172 7.40 -49.10 -39.07
N ASN A 173 6.67 -48.04 -38.74
CA ASN A 173 7.14 -46.89 -37.99
C ASN A 173 5.93 -46.42 -37.19
N ASN A 174 5.86 -46.72 -35.88
CA ASN A 174 4.81 -46.23 -35.01
C ASN A 174 5.04 -44.74 -34.72
N ASN A 175 4.82 -43.92 -35.75
CA ASN A 175 4.39 -42.53 -35.64
C ASN A 175 2.96 -42.52 -36.18
N SER A 176 2.01 -42.91 -35.33
CA SER A 176 0.59 -42.67 -35.56
C SER A 176 0.13 -41.62 -34.57
N SER A 177 0.22 -40.37 -35.00
CA SER A 177 -0.60 -39.26 -34.54
C SER A 177 -2.07 -39.58 -34.81
N ASP A 178 -2.69 -40.34 -33.91
CA ASP A 178 -4.10 -40.13 -33.59
C ASP A 178 -4.14 -38.86 -32.71
N PRO A 179 -5.14 -37.96 -32.83
CA PRO A 179 -5.19 -36.81 -31.95
C PRO A 179 -5.36 -37.38 -30.54
N ALA A 180 -4.37 -37.16 -29.68
CA ALA A 180 -4.56 -37.38 -28.25
C ALA A 180 -5.87 -36.67 -27.90
N GLY A 181 -6.83 -37.42 -27.32
CA GLY A 181 -8.09 -36.83 -26.89
C GLY A 181 -7.82 -35.58 -26.03
N LYS A 182 -8.74 -34.62 -26.05
CA LYS A 182 -8.63 -33.42 -25.23
C LYS A 182 -8.25 -33.79 -23.79
N ALA A 183 -7.31 -33.06 -23.20
CA ALA A 183 -7.01 -33.18 -21.78
C ALA A 183 -8.25 -32.77 -20.96
N LYS A 184 -8.29 -33.11 -19.68
CA LYS A 184 -9.32 -32.59 -18.78
C LYS A 184 -9.08 -31.12 -18.47
N TYR A 185 -7.85 -30.78 -18.15
CA TYR A 185 -7.43 -29.41 -17.87
C TYR A 185 -6.25 -28.99 -18.74
N THR A 186 -6.26 -27.72 -19.12
CA THR A 186 -5.05 -26.96 -19.46
C THR A 186 -4.95 -25.80 -18.48
N PHE A 187 -3.91 -25.82 -17.66
CA PHE A 187 -3.57 -24.77 -16.71
C PHE A 187 -2.52 -23.86 -17.36
N MET A 188 -2.86 -22.59 -17.55
CA MET A 188 -2.05 -21.58 -18.22
C MET A 188 -1.53 -20.63 -17.15
N VAL A 189 -0.22 -20.49 -17.01
CA VAL A 189 0.40 -19.52 -16.09
C VAL A 189 1.08 -18.45 -16.94
N PHE A 190 0.58 -17.23 -16.84
CA PHE A 190 1.18 -16.06 -17.48
C PHE A 190 2.13 -15.42 -16.48
N MET A 191 3.39 -15.84 -16.54
CA MET A 191 4.39 -15.64 -15.50
C MET A 191 5.25 -14.43 -15.81
N ASN A 192 4.82 -13.29 -15.29
CA ASN A 192 5.57 -12.06 -15.35
C ASN A 192 6.60 -12.04 -14.22
N GLY A 193 7.89 -11.95 -14.52
CA GLY A 193 8.95 -12.19 -13.55
C GLY A 193 9.25 -11.03 -12.59
N THR A 194 9.32 -9.79 -13.11
CA THR A 194 9.71 -8.57 -12.36
C THR A 194 10.89 -8.70 -11.38
N ASP A 195 10.92 -7.82 -10.38
CA ASP A 195 11.62 -7.90 -9.09
C ASP A 195 11.36 -9.23 -8.34
N LEU A 196 10.13 -9.76 -8.36
CA LEU A 196 9.77 -11.00 -7.67
C LEU A 196 10.64 -12.20 -8.09
N GLU A 197 11.04 -12.23 -9.36
CA GLU A 197 12.00 -13.20 -9.87
C GLU A 197 13.44 -12.70 -9.77
N SER A 198 13.72 -11.46 -10.17
CA SER A 198 15.11 -11.01 -10.26
C SER A 198 15.79 -10.88 -8.89
N ASP A 199 15.05 -10.48 -7.87
CA ASP A 199 15.51 -10.33 -6.50
C ASP A 199 15.07 -11.51 -5.63
N GLY A 200 13.79 -11.90 -5.69
CA GLY A 200 13.20 -12.93 -4.84
C GLY A 200 13.33 -14.38 -5.35
N GLY A 201 13.45 -14.60 -6.66
CA GLY A 201 13.48 -15.93 -7.28
C GLY A 201 12.17 -16.71 -7.13
N ALA A 202 11.05 -16.01 -6.92
CA ALA A 202 9.75 -16.59 -6.64
C ALA A 202 9.20 -17.39 -7.83
N ALA A 203 9.25 -16.81 -9.05
CA ALA A 203 8.80 -17.50 -10.26
C ALA A 203 9.61 -18.79 -10.53
N THR A 204 10.92 -18.76 -10.29
CA THR A 204 11.78 -19.95 -10.34
C THR A 204 11.34 -21.01 -9.34
N THR A 205 11.00 -20.61 -8.12
CA THR A 205 10.52 -21.53 -7.07
C THR A 205 9.20 -22.18 -7.49
N ASP A 206 8.25 -21.41 -8.00
CA ASP A 206 6.96 -21.93 -8.46
C ASP A 206 7.11 -22.87 -9.66
N ILE A 207 7.99 -22.55 -10.62
CA ILE A 207 8.31 -23.47 -11.72
C ILE A 207 8.78 -24.83 -11.17
N LEU A 208 9.59 -24.86 -10.10
CA LEU A 208 10.05 -26.10 -9.47
C LEU A 208 8.91 -26.84 -8.76
N GLU A 209 7.99 -26.11 -8.12
CA GLU A 209 6.79 -26.69 -7.52
C GLU A 209 5.91 -27.38 -8.56
N MET A 210 5.63 -26.69 -9.68
CA MET A 210 4.90 -27.25 -10.81
C MET A 210 5.61 -28.48 -11.38
N ALA A 211 6.94 -28.41 -11.52
CA ALA A 211 7.77 -29.49 -12.06
C ALA A 211 7.77 -30.74 -11.17
N ALA A 212 7.45 -30.66 -9.88
CA ALA A 212 7.34 -31.84 -9.01
C ALA A 212 6.31 -32.86 -9.55
N TYR A 213 5.28 -32.37 -10.25
CA TYR A 213 4.25 -33.17 -10.91
C TYR A 213 4.39 -33.17 -12.44
N GLY A 214 4.48 -31.97 -13.03
CA GLY A 214 4.49 -31.74 -14.47
C GLY A 214 3.17 -32.09 -15.18
N SER A 215 3.13 -31.80 -16.48
CA SER A 215 2.00 -32.16 -17.34
C SER A 215 1.82 -33.68 -17.44
N SER A 216 0.56 -34.13 -17.50
CA SER A 216 0.14 -35.51 -17.68
C SER A 216 -0.69 -35.70 -18.96
N ARG A 217 -1.35 -36.85 -19.11
CA ARG A 217 -2.31 -37.06 -20.22
C ARG A 217 -3.58 -36.22 -20.02
N ASP A 218 -3.99 -36.05 -18.76
CA ASP A 218 -5.27 -35.48 -18.40
C ASP A 218 -5.12 -34.00 -17.98
N VAL A 219 -3.90 -33.52 -17.70
CA VAL A 219 -3.61 -32.13 -17.30
C VAL A 219 -2.41 -31.60 -18.10
N ASN A 220 -2.58 -30.48 -18.81
CA ASN A 220 -1.46 -29.71 -19.36
C ASN A 220 -1.13 -28.55 -18.42
N ILE A 221 0.16 -28.26 -18.24
CA ILE A 221 0.67 -27.09 -17.51
C ILE A 221 1.56 -26.32 -18.48
N ILE A 222 1.13 -25.12 -18.87
CA ILE A 222 1.75 -24.31 -19.93
C ILE A 222 2.07 -22.93 -19.38
N LEU A 223 3.31 -22.49 -19.58
CA LEU A 223 3.80 -21.20 -19.10
C LEU A 223 4.09 -20.29 -20.29
N GLU A 224 3.85 -19.00 -20.14
CA GLU A 224 4.57 -17.96 -20.87
C GLU A 224 5.33 -17.12 -19.84
N THR A 225 6.66 -17.04 -19.99
CA THR A 225 7.57 -16.33 -19.09
C THR A 225 8.07 -15.05 -19.76
N GLY A 226 8.23 -13.96 -19.02
CA GLY A 226 8.78 -12.68 -19.50
C GLY A 226 8.86 -11.64 -18.38
N GLY A 227 8.97 -10.36 -18.73
CA GLY A 227 8.79 -9.24 -17.79
C GLY A 227 9.92 -8.96 -16.78
N THR A 228 10.98 -9.78 -16.76
CA THR A 228 12.20 -9.48 -16.00
C THR A 228 13.45 -9.62 -16.85
N LYS A 229 14.46 -8.80 -16.52
CA LYS A 229 15.80 -8.85 -17.14
C LYS A 229 16.64 -10.02 -16.64
N TYR A 230 16.35 -10.55 -15.45
CA TYR A 230 17.15 -11.57 -14.80
C TYR A 230 16.29 -12.66 -14.19
N TRP A 231 16.61 -13.91 -14.52
CA TRP A 231 16.01 -15.10 -13.92
C TRP A 231 17.05 -15.80 -13.03
N GLN A 232 16.64 -16.26 -11.86
CA GLN A 232 17.46 -17.02 -10.91
C GLN A 232 17.62 -18.50 -11.30
N ASN A 233 17.40 -18.83 -12.57
CA ASN A 233 17.66 -20.14 -13.16
C ASN A 233 18.34 -20.02 -14.53
N GLU A 234 18.95 -21.11 -15.01
CA GLU A 234 19.67 -21.15 -16.30
C GLU A 234 18.78 -21.57 -17.49
N VAL A 235 17.48 -21.82 -17.26
CA VAL A 235 16.57 -22.41 -18.27
C VAL A 235 15.77 -21.34 -19.00
N VAL A 236 15.29 -20.33 -18.29
CA VAL A 236 14.55 -19.19 -18.85
C VAL A 236 15.54 -18.09 -19.25
N ASP A 237 15.41 -17.59 -20.48
CA ASP A 237 16.22 -16.51 -21.04
C ASP A 237 15.51 -15.16 -20.84
N GLY A 238 15.92 -14.40 -19.82
CA GLY A 238 15.35 -13.07 -19.50
C GLY A 238 15.49 -12.01 -20.59
N SER A 239 16.13 -12.30 -21.73
CA SER A 239 16.15 -11.39 -22.89
C SER A 239 14.94 -11.56 -23.82
N GLN A 240 14.05 -12.53 -23.56
CA GLN A 240 12.95 -12.90 -24.44
C GLN A 240 11.76 -13.43 -23.65
N ASN A 241 10.56 -13.32 -24.24
CA ASN A 241 9.40 -14.06 -23.77
C ASN A 241 9.46 -15.48 -24.34
N GLN A 242 9.14 -16.47 -23.53
CA GLN A 242 9.28 -17.88 -23.88
C GLN A 242 8.07 -18.68 -23.42
N ARG A 243 7.68 -19.67 -24.22
CA ARG A 243 6.61 -20.60 -23.88
C ARG A 243 7.17 -21.94 -23.48
N PHE A 244 6.68 -22.48 -22.37
CA PHE A 244 7.13 -23.74 -21.83
C PHE A 244 5.98 -24.69 -21.55
N LYS A 245 6.26 -25.98 -21.68
CA LYS A 245 5.46 -27.04 -21.08
C LYS A 245 6.17 -27.51 -19.83
N VAL A 246 5.48 -27.49 -18.68
CA VAL A 246 6.06 -28.07 -17.48
C VAL A 246 6.02 -29.59 -17.60
N THR A 247 7.16 -30.22 -17.37
CA THR A 247 7.34 -31.68 -17.33
C THR A 247 7.76 -32.10 -15.93
N LYS A 248 7.74 -33.41 -15.65
CA LYS A 248 8.23 -33.87 -14.37
C LYS A 248 9.73 -33.58 -14.25
N ASP A 249 10.11 -32.87 -13.18
CA ASP A 249 11.45 -32.44 -12.80
C ASP A 249 12.13 -31.42 -13.76
N SER A 250 11.41 -30.83 -14.73
CA SER A 250 11.96 -29.83 -15.68
C SER A 250 10.86 -29.08 -16.44
N ILE A 251 11.21 -27.99 -17.11
CA ILE A 251 10.38 -27.38 -18.17
C ILE A 251 10.94 -27.72 -19.57
N GLU A 252 10.04 -27.83 -20.56
CA GLU A 252 10.37 -28.05 -21.97
C GLU A 252 10.03 -26.79 -22.77
N LEU A 253 11.04 -26.19 -23.42
CA LEU A 253 10.84 -25.02 -24.28
C LEU A 253 10.01 -25.39 -25.51
N LEU A 254 8.90 -24.69 -25.71
CA LEU A 254 7.98 -24.86 -26.83
C LEU A 254 8.24 -23.83 -27.93
N GLY A 255 8.63 -22.62 -27.55
CA GLY A 255 8.89 -21.53 -28.48
C GLY A 255 9.48 -20.29 -27.80
N ASN A 256 10.27 -19.55 -28.57
CA ASN A 256 10.70 -18.20 -28.22
C ASN A 256 9.79 -17.22 -28.94
N GLU A 257 9.15 -16.33 -28.20
CA GLU A 257 8.22 -15.33 -28.73
C GLU A 257 8.91 -13.99 -29.03
N GLY A 258 10.21 -13.90 -28.72
CA GLY A 258 10.98 -12.66 -28.77
C GLY A 258 10.73 -11.79 -27.54
N LEU A 259 11.46 -10.67 -27.42
CA LEU A 259 11.19 -9.69 -26.37
C LEU A 259 9.85 -9.00 -26.68
N LYS A 260 8.83 -9.27 -25.86
CA LYS A 260 7.51 -8.68 -25.93
C LYS A 260 7.18 -8.05 -24.59
N ASN A 261 6.48 -6.92 -24.65
CA ASN A 261 5.92 -6.31 -23.46
C ASN A 261 4.86 -7.25 -22.87
N ILE A 262 5.10 -7.74 -21.66
CA ILE A 262 4.18 -8.64 -20.97
C ILE A 262 2.99 -7.86 -20.36
N GLY A 263 3.16 -6.55 -20.18
CA GLY A 263 2.10 -5.58 -19.89
C GLY A 263 1.19 -5.25 -21.08
N ASP A 264 1.50 -5.73 -22.30
CA ASP A 264 0.66 -5.48 -23.49
C ASP A 264 -0.49 -6.52 -23.61
N PRO A 265 -1.76 -6.09 -23.78
CA PRO A 265 -2.90 -7.00 -23.94
C PRO A 265 -2.79 -7.95 -25.15
N ASP A 266 -2.02 -7.59 -26.19
CA ASP A 266 -1.74 -8.49 -27.32
C ASP A 266 -0.92 -9.70 -26.90
N THR A 267 0.01 -9.55 -25.95
CA THR A 267 0.84 -10.65 -25.45
C THR A 267 -0.01 -11.67 -24.70
N LEU A 268 -0.88 -11.22 -23.79
CA LEU A 268 -1.82 -12.09 -23.07
C LEU A 268 -2.81 -12.77 -24.02
N TYR A 269 -3.40 -12.01 -24.96
CA TYR A 269 -4.29 -12.56 -25.98
C TYR A 269 -3.60 -13.67 -26.81
N ASP A 270 -2.39 -13.40 -27.30
CA ASP A 270 -1.62 -14.34 -28.11
C ASP A 270 -1.32 -15.62 -27.33
N PHE A 271 -0.96 -15.51 -26.06
CA PHE A 271 -0.70 -16.66 -25.18
C PHE A 271 -1.94 -17.57 -25.05
N ILE A 272 -3.09 -16.99 -24.72
CA ILE A 272 -4.32 -17.76 -24.51
C ILE A 272 -4.73 -18.47 -25.81
N VAL A 273 -4.76 -17.76 -26.93
CA VAL A 273 -5.17 -18.30 -28.23
C VAL A 273 -4.22 -19.42 -28.67
N TRP A 274 -2.91 -19.20 -28.54
CA TRP A 274 -1.91 -20.19 -28.90
C TRP A 274 -2.03 -21.44 -28.02
N THR A 275 -2.22 -21.26 -26.71
CA THR A 275 -2.31 -22.39 -25.77
C THR A 275 -3.55 -23.22 -26.01
N VAL A 276 -4.72 -22.61 -26.23
CA VAL A 276 -5.96 -23.33 -26.56
C VAL A 276 -5.83 -24.12 -27.86
N ALA A 277 -5.14 -23.57 -28.87
CA ALA A 277 -4.94 -24.23 -30.15
C ALA A 277 -4.01 -25.46 -30.06
N ASN A 278 -2.96 -25.38 -29.25
CA ASN A 278 -1.91 -26.41 -29.16
C ASN A 278 -2.14 -27.44 -28.05
N TYR A 279 -2.84 -27.05 -26.97
CA TYR A 279 -3.12 -27.88 -25.79
C TYR A 279 -4.61 -27.92 -25.47
N PRO A 280 -5.44 -28.52 -26.36
CA PRO A 280 -6.88 -28.49 -26.18
C PRO A 280 -7.33 -29.33 -24.98
N ALA A 281 -8.18 -28.74 -24.13
CA ALA A 281 -8.76 -29.38 -22.96
C ALA A 281 -10.29 -29.20 -22.87
N GLU A 282 -10.90 -29.89 -21.91
CA GLU A 282 -12.30 -29.71 -21.51
C GLU A 282 -12.49 -28.42 -20.69
N LYS A 283 -11.53 -28.10 -19.82
CA LYS A 283 -11.53 -26.91 -18.94
C LYS A 283 -10.19 -26.20 -19.01
N TYR A 284 -10.22 -24.88 -18.85
CA TYR A 284 -9.03 -24.03 -18.88
C TYR A 284 -8.96 -23.21 -17.61
N VAL A 285 -7.76 -23.14 -17.02
CA VAL A 285 -7.44 -22.17 -15.97
C VAL A 285 -6.45 -21.20 -16.59
N LEU A 286 -6.69 -19.90 -16.42
CA LEU A 286 -5.70 -18.86 -16.65
C LEU A 286 -5.31 -18.31 -15.30
N ASP A 287 -4.02 -18.29 -15.03
CA ASP A 287 -3.42 -17.78 -13.82
C ASP A 287 -2.47 -16.64 -14.20
N LEU A 288 -2.74 -15.46 -13.65
CA LEU A 288 -1.98 -14.24 -13.82
C LEU A 288 -1.09 -14.08 -12.59
N TRP A 289 0.20 -14.40 -12.74
CA TRP A 289 1.20 -14.42 -11.69
C TRP A 289 2.09 -13.18 -11.75
N ASN A 290 1.99 -12.29 -10.75
CA ASN A 290 2.88 -11.14 -10.49
C ASN A 290 2.39 -10.33 -9.25
N HIS A 291 2.73 -9.04 -9.19
CA HIS A 291 2.06 -7.96 -8.47
C HIS A 291 0.65 -7.68 -8.99
N GLY A 292 -0.16 -7.08 -8.12
CA GLY A 292 -1.46 -6.53 -8.48
C GLY A 292 -1.75 -5.27 -7.66
N GLY A 293 -2.47 -4.34 -8.29
CA GLY A 293 -2.84 -3.04 -7.72
C GLY A 293 -4.34 -2.79 -7.78
N GLY A 294 -5.12 -3.88 -7.81
CA GLY A 294 -6.58 -3.82 -7.83
C GLY A 294 -7.13 -3.01 -9.01
N PRO A 295 -8.24 -2.28 -8.83
CA PRO A 295 -8.90 -1.58 -9.92
C PRO A 295 -8.15 -0.35 -10.41
N LEU A 296 -7.27 0.26 -9.61
CA LEU A 296 -6.56 1.48 -10.00
C LEU A 296 -5.41 1.19 -10.97
N TYR A 297 -4.59 0.20 -10.63
CA TYR A 297 -3.34 -0.05 -11.34
C TYR A 297 -3.33 -1.40 -12.07
N GLY A 298 -4.32 -2.27 -11.86
CA GLY A 298 -4.42 -3.53 -12.59
C GLY A 298 -3.39 -4.57 -12.14
N TYR A 299 -2.76 -5.24 -13.10
CA TYR A 299 -1.94 -6.43 -12.88
C TYR A 299 -0.58 -6.36 -13.59
N GLY A 300 0.45 -6.85 -12.91
CA GLY A 300 1.79 -7.00 -13.47
C GLY A 300 2.64 -5.73 -13.39
N SER A 301 3.93 -5.90 -13.66
CA SER A 301 4.91 -4.85 -13.92
C SER A 301 5.92 -5.38 -14.96
N ASP A 302 6.48 -4.61 -15.87
CA ASP A 302 7.45 -5.12 -16.87
C ASP A 302 8.78 -4.35 -16.80
N ASP A 303 9.84 -5.00 -16.32
CA ASP A 303 11.15 -4.37 -16.17
C ASP A 303 11.79 -3.95 -17.51
N HIS A 304 11.36 -4.53 -18.64
CA HIS A 304 11.90 -4.21 -19.96
C HIS A 304 11.19 -3.05 -20.64
N PHE A 305 9.95 -2.75 -20.25
CA PHE A 305 9.10 -1.79 -20.91
C PHE A 305 8.54 -0.79 -19.90
N GLU A 306 8.90 0.48 -20.07
CA GLU A 306 8.42 1.56 -19.22
C GLU A 306 7.45 2.45 -20.02
N VAL A 307 6.39 2.90 -19.36
CA VAL A 307 5.48 3.93 -19.85
C VAL A 307 5.79 5.27 -19.18
N GLU A 308 5.42 6.37 -19.83
CA GLU A 308 5.62 7.73 -19.32
C GLU A 308 4.27 8.40 -19.13
N ASP A 309 3.91 8.71 -17.88
CA ASP A 309 2.76 9.57 -17.56
C ASP A 309 3.21 10.75 -16.68
N GLN A 310 2.72 11.95 -17.00
CA GLN A 310 2.93 13.19 -16.23
C GLN A 310 4.35 13.35 -15.63
N SER A 311 5.38 13.13 -16.45
CA SER A 311 6.83 13.19 -16.13
C SER A 311 7.42 12.07 -15.27
N TYR A 312 6.63 11.06 -14.91
CA TYR A 312 7.09 9.84 -14.26
C TYR A 312 7.25 8.69 -15.27
N ARG A 313 8.30 7.87 -15.12
CA ARG A 313 8.52 6.67 -15.92
C ARG A 313 8.42 5.47 -14.99
N TYR A 314 7.50 4.57 -15.28
CA TYR A 314 7.23 3.38 -14.47
C TYR A 314 7.09 2.15 -15.37
N PRO A 315 7.33 0.94 -14.83
CA PRO A 315 7.14 -0.31 -15.55
C PRO A 315 5.71 -0.45 -16.09
N ASP A 316 5.60 -0.97 -17.32
CA ASP A 316 4.31 -1.17 -17.96
C ASP A 316 3.55 -2.34 -17.32
N HIS A 317 2.23 -2.20 -17.24
CA HIS A 317 1.34 -3.13 -16.55
C HIS A 317 0.02 -3.25 -17.30
N LEU A 318 -0.71 -4.34 -17.09
CA LEU A 318 -2.03 -4.53 -17.69
C LEU A 318 -3.09 -3.85 -16.84
N SER A 319 -3.73 -2.82 -17.38
CA SER A 319 -4.94 -2.26 -16.75
C SER A 319 -6.11 -3.26 -16.81
N ILE A 320 -7.16 -3.02 -16.02
CA ILE A 320 -8.36 -3.88 -16.01
C ILE A 320 -9.05 -3.93 -17.39
N ASP A 321 -9.10 -2.82 -18.13
CA ASP A 321 -9.71 -2.76 -19.47
C ASP A 321 -8.84 -3.43 -20.55
N GLU A 322 -7.53 -3.47 -20.36
CA GLU A 322 -6.61 -4.22 -21.21
C GLU A 322 -6.74 -5.73 -21.00
N ILE A 323 -6.85 -6.18 -19.74
CA ILE A 323 -7.17 -7.58 -19.41
C ILE A 323 -8.52 -7.96 -20.05
N GLU A 324 -9.56 -7.13 -19.87
CA GLU A 324 -10.87 -7.36 -20.48
C GLU A 324 -10.74 -7.48 -22.01
N THR A 325 -9.95 -6.60 -22.63
CA THR A 325 -9.71 -6.59 -24.07
C THR A 325 -9.04 -7.88 -24.55
N ALA A 326 -8.01 -8.34 -23.85
CA ALA A 326 -7.32 -9.59 -24.17
C ALA A 326 -8.26 -10.80 -24.03
N LEU A 327 -8.99 -10.90 -22.92
CA LEU A 327 -9.92 -11.99 -22.63
C LEU A 327 -11.09 -12.02 -23.62
N ARG A 328 -11.68 -10.87 -23.94
CA ARG A 328 -12.75 -10.74 -24.94
C ARG A 328 -12.30 -11.24 -26.30
N ARG A 329 -11.15 -10.78 -26.78
CA ARG A 329 -10.58 -11.22 -28.06
C ARG A 329 -10.27 -12.71 -28.04
N ALA A 330 -9.71 -13.23 -26.94
CA ALA A 330 -9.39 -14.65 -26.81
C ALA A 330 -10.65 -15.53 -26.82
N LYS A 331 -11.71 -15.13 -26.10
CA LYS A 331 -13.01 -15.83 -26.12
C LYS A 331 -13.65 -15.78 -27.50
N GLU A 332 -13.58 -14.65 -28.20
CA GLU A 332 -14.07 -14.53 -29.58
C GLU A 332 -13.31 -15.43 -30.56
N ALA A 333 -11.98 -15.53 -30.42
CA ALA A 333 -11.12 -16.33 -31.29
C ALA A 333 -11.24 -17.84 -31.04
N THR A 334 -11.42 -18.24 -29.78
CA THR A 334 -11.33 -19.65 -29.37
C THR A 334 -12.69 -20.29 -29.04
N GLY A 335 -13.68 -19.47 -28.68
CA GLY A 335 -14.95 -19.93 -28.11
C GLY A 335 -14.83 -20.53 -26.71
N VAL A 336 -13.68 -20.39 -26.05
CA VAL A 336 -13.43 -20.91 -24.70
C VAL A 336 -13.91 -19.91 -23.65
N GLU A 337 -14.61 -20.45 -22.66
CA GLU A 337 -14.86 -19.80 -21.38
C GLU A 337 -13.97 -20.49 -20.34
N LEU A 338 -13.26 -19.70 -19.54
CA LEU A 338 -12.35 -20.20 -18.51
C LEU A 338 -13.17 -20.86 -17.40
N GLU A 339 -12.65 -21.97 -16.87
CA GLU A 339 -13.20 -22.57 -15.66
C GLU A 339 -12.83 -21.72 -14.43
N ILE A 340 -11.58 -21.26 -14.37
CA ILE A 340 -11.08 -20.32 -13.36
C ILE A 340 -10.24 -19.24 -14.06
N LEU A 341 -10.49 -17.98 -13.73
CA LEU A 341 -9.51 -16.90 -13.86
C LEU A 341 -8.88 -16.69 -12.48
N GLY A 342 -7.60 -16.97 -12.38
CA GLY A 342 -6.78 -16.86 -11.19
C GLY A 342 -5.90 -15.62 -11.23
N PHE A 343 -5.76 -14.99 -10.09
CA PHE A 343 -4.75 -13.97 -9.85
C PHE A 343 -3.90 -14.44 -8.67
N ASP A 344 -2.71 -14.95 -8.96
CA ASP A 344 -1.61 -15.11 -7.98
C ASP A 344 -0.90 -13.74 -7.87
N ALA A 345 -1.70 -12.77 -7.39
CA ALA A 345 -1.39 -11.35 -7.43
C ALA A 345 -2.23 -10.57 -6.41
N CYS A 346 -1.58 -9.59 -5.79
CA CYS A 346 -2.13 -8.76 -4.72
C CYS A 346 -3.40 -8.01 -5.14
N LEU A 347 -4.34 -7.84 -4.21
CA LEU A 347 -5.45 -6.87 -4.33
C LEU A 347 -6.45 -7.10 -5.48
N MET A 348 -6.45 -8.27 -6.13
CA MET A 348 -7.27 -8.54 -7.31
C MET A 348 -8.68 -9.06 -7.00
N ALA A 349 -9.00 -9.41 -5.74
CA ALA A 349 -10.34 -9.85 -5.34
C ALA A 349 -11.30 -8.70 -5.13
N THR A 350 -11.50 -7.87 -6.16
CA THR A 350 -12.40 -6.72 -6.08
C THR A 350 -13.68 -6.96 -6.88
N VAL A 351 -14.76 -6.26 -6.54
CA VAL A 351 -16.03 -6.37 -7.28
C VAL A 351 -15.89 -5.92 -8.73
N GLU A 352 -15.08 -4.90 -8.98
CA GLU A 352 -14.75 -4.36 -10.30
C GLU A 352 -14.09 -5.44 -11.17
N VAL A 353 -13.06 -6.12 -10.64
CA VAL A 353 -12.35 -7.21 -11.33
C VAL A 353 -13.28 -8.41 -11.55
N ALA A 354 -14.05 -8.79 -10.53
CA ALA A 354 -15.00 -9.89 -10.63
C ALA A 354 -16.07 -9.62 -11.71
N PHE A 355 -16.60 -8.39 -11.77
CA PHE A 355 -17.60 -8.02 -12.78
C PHE A 355 -17.00 -8.00 -14.20
N MET A 356 -15.76 -7.52 -14.35
CA MET A 356 -15.00 -7.61 -15.61
C MET A 356 -14.80 -9.07 -16.05
N ALA A 357 -14.50 -9.97 -15.10
CA ALA A 357 -14.19 -11.36 -15.38
C ALA A 357 -15.43 -12.21 -15.75
N GLN A 358 -16.62 -11.84 -15.28
CA GLN A 358 -17.87 -12.58 -15.47
C GLN A 358 -18.13 -13.08 -16.90
N PRO A 359 -17.99 -12.27 -17.97
CA PRO A 359 -18.22 -12.73 -19.33
C PRO A 359 -17.18 -13.72 -19.84
N PHE A 360 -16.07 -13.98 -19.13
CA PHE A 360 -14.94 -14.78 -19.62
C PHE A 360 -14.65 -16.04 -18.80
N ALA A 361 -15.03 -16.06 -17.52
CA ALA A 361 -14.76 -17.15 -16.59
C ALA A 361 -15.99 -17.55 -15.78
N LYS A 362 -16.00 -18.78 -15.24
CA LYS A 362 -17.03 -19.23 -14.29
C LYS A 362 -16.71 -18.89 -12.85
N TYR A 363 -15.45 -19.02 -12.48
CA TYR A 363 -14.97 -18.71 -11.15
C TYR A 363 -13.77 -17.75 -11.23
N MET A 364 -13.64 -16.90 -10.23
CA MET A 364 -12.44 -16.13 -9.97
C MET A 364 -11.79 -16.64 -8.68
N VAL A 365 -10.46 -16.71 -8.65
CA VAL A 365 -9.67 -16.94 -7.42
C VAL A 365 -8.66 -15.81 -7.29
N ALA A 366 -8.75 -15.05 -6.21
CA ALA A 366 -7.92 -13.86 -5.99
C ALA A 366 -7.88 -13.48 -4.50
N SER A 367 -6.93 -12.63 -4.11
CA SER A 367 -6.78 -12.07 -2.77
C SER A 367 -7.31 -10.63 -2.67
N GLU A 368 -7.97 -10.30 -1.56
CA GLU A 368 -8.36 -8.92 -1.21
C GLU A 368 -7.15 -8.11 -0.74
N GLU A 369 -6.19 -8.80 -0.12
CA GLU A 369 -4.93 -8.29 0.40
C GLU A 369 -3.75 -8.62 -0.54
N THR A 370 -2.59 -8.07 -0.22
CA THR A 370 -1.28 -8.55 -0.66
C THR A 370 -1.07 -10.04 -0.37
N GLU A 371 -0.35 -10.71 -1.27
CA GLU A 371 0.01 -12.12 -1.14
C GLU A 371 1.50 -12.23 -0.78
N PRO A 372 1.92 -13.16 0.09
CA PRO A 372 3.33 -13.42 0.33
C PRO A 372 4.08 -13.76 -0.96
N GLY A 373 5.37 -13.44 -1.03
CA GLY A 373 6.18 -13.62 -2.24
C GLY A 373 6.23 -15.06 -2.80
N HIS A 374 5.95 -16.07 -1.98
CA HIS A 374 5.88 -17.48 -2.43
C HIS A 374 4.61 -17.85 -3.20
N GLY A 375 3.57 -17.00 -3.18
CA GLY A 375 2.35 -17.19 -3.96
C GLY A 375 1.60 -18.50 -3.67
N TRP A 376 1.01 -19.09 -4.70
CA TRP A 376 0.19 -20.30 -4.57
C TRP A 376 1.02 -21.58 -4.44
N ASP A 377 0.56 -22.57 -3.63
CA ASP A 377 1.18 -23.91 -3.56
C ASP A 377 0.83 -24.77 -4.79
N TYR A 378 1.53 -24.54 -5.89
CA TYR A 378 1.36 -25.27 -7.15
C TYR A 378 1.56 -26.77 -6.98
N LYS A 379 2.44 -27.17 -6.08
CA LYS A 379 2.68 -28.59 -5.78
C LYS A 379 1.42 -29.22 -5.18
N GLY A 380 0.77 -28.58 -4.22
CA GLY A 380 -0.51 -29.00 -3.64
C GLY A 380 -1.64 -29.04 -4.67
N ILE A 381 -1.75 -28.00 -5.49
CA ILE A 381 -2.75 -27.87 -6.57
C ILE A 381 -2.62 -29.03 -7.56
N PHE A 382 -1.43 -29.27 -8.11
CA PHE A 382 -1.21 -30.32 -9.11
C PHE A 382 -1.22 -31.73 -8.53
N ALA A 383 -0.97 -31.88 -7.22
CA ALA A 383 -1.22 -33.14 -6.52
C ALA A 383 -2.70 -33.52 -6.56
N ALA A 384 -3.58 -32.58 -6.21
CA ALA A 384 -5.01 -32.80 -6.17
C ALA A 384 -5.62 -32.94 -7.57
N LEU A 385 -5.21 -32.08 -8.51
CA LEU A 385 -5.74 -32.09 -9.87
C LEU A 385 -5.37 -33.37 -10.63
N ASN A 386 -4.15 -33.88 -10.47
CA ASN A 386 -3.78 -35.19 -11.06
C ASN A 386 -4.50 -36.38 -10.39
N ALA A 387 -4.86 -36.26 -9.11
CA ALA A 387 -5.62 -37.30 -8.42
C ALA A 387 -7.10 -37.33 -8.83
N ASN A 388 -7.69 -36.18 -9.14
CA ASN A 388 -9.08 -36.04 -9.57
C ASN A 388 -9.24 -35.00 -10.70
N PRO A 389 -8.86 -35.32 -11.94
CA PRO A 389 -8.90 -34.36 -13.05
C PRO A 389 -10.32 -34.03 -13.53
N ASP A 390 -11.35 -34.70 -13.01
CA ASP A 390 -12.76 -34.43 -13.34
C ASP A 390 -13.39 -33.34 -12.44
N MET A 391 -12.70 -32.87 -11.38
CA MET A 391 -13.18 -31.83 -10.45
C MET A 391 -13.65 -30.56 -11.18
N GLY A 392 -14.59 -29.82 -10.58
CA GLY A 392 -15.08 -28.54 -11.11
C GLY A 392 -14.28 -27.35 -10.60
N GLY A 393 -14.54 -26.16 -11.17
CA GLY A 393 -13.87 -24.90 -10.80
C GLY A 393 -14.00 -24.55 -9.32
N ALA A 394 -15.19 -24.63 -8.72
CA ALA A 394 -15.35 -24.38 -7.27
C ALA A 394 -14.53 -25.35 -6.39
N GLU A 395 -14.43 -26.62 -6.76
CA GLU A 395 -13.63 -27.61 -6.02
C GLU A 395 -12.13 -27.33 -6.17
N LEU A 396 -11.67 -27.00 -7.39
CA LEU A 396 -10.29 -26.62 -7.65
C LEU A 396 -9.90 -25.30 -6.98
N GLY A 397 -10.76 -24.27 -7.04
CA GLY A 397 -10.56 -22.99 -6.37
C GLY A 397 -10.43 -23.16 -4.86
N LYS A 398 -11.30 -23.99 -4.25
CA LYS A 398 -11.17 -24.33 -2.83
C LYS A 398 -9.83 -24.99 -2.52
N ILE A 399 -9.35 -25.88 -3.39
CA ILE A 399 -8.04 -26.53 -3.23
C ILE A 399 -6.93 -25.48 -3.25
N ILE A 400 -6.95 -24.55 -4.22
CA ILE A 400 -5.98 -23.45 -4.31
C ILE A 400 -5.93 -22.69 -2.99
N CYS A 401 -7.08 -22.25 -2.46
CA CYS A 401 -7.15 -21.56 -1.17
C CYS A 401 -6.62 -22.40 0.00
N ASP A 402 -7.03 -23.68 0.11
CA ASP A 402 -6.61 -24.56 1.19
C ASP A 402 -5.12 -24.89 1.19
N THR A 403 -4.52 -24.97 -0.01
CA THR A 403 -3.08 -25.26 -0.15
C THR A 403 -2.27 -24.00 0.08
N TYR A 404 -2.72 -22.85 -0.43
CA TYR A 404 -2.14 -21.55 -0.15
C TYR A 404 -2.09 -21.27 1.36
N GLN A 405 -3.21 -21.40 2.08
CA GLN A 405 -3.23 -21.21 3.54
C GLN A 405 -2.19 -22.07 4.27
N LYS A 406 -2.14 -23.38 3.95
CA LYS A 406 -1.17 -24.29 4.57
C LYS A 406 0.28 -23.99 4.20
N HIS A 407 0.49 -23.45 3.01
CA HIS A 407 1.80 -23.07 2.53
C HIS A 407 2.26 -21.82 3.27
N SER A 408 1.40 -20.82 3.44
CA SER A 408 1.66 -19.66 4.29
C SER A 408 1.92 -20.05 5.75
N GLU A 409 1.11 -20.95 6.33
CA GLU A 409 1.33 -21.48 7.69
C GLU A 409 2.68 -22.21 7.81
N ALA A 410 3.13 -22.88 6.74
CA ALA A 410 4.41 -23.59 6.74
C ALA A 410 5.62 -22.67 6.57
N ASN A 411 5.40 -21.44 6.11
CA ASN A 411 6.41 -20.39 5.92
C ASN A 411 6.28 -19.26 6.96
N ASP A 412 5.38 -19.38 7.95
CA ASP A 412 5.11 -18.36 8.98
C ASP A 412 4.70 -16.99 8.39
N THR A 413 3.96 -17.00 7.28
CA THR A 413 3.44 -15.80 6.57
C THR A 413 1.91 -15.77 6.50
N ASP A 414 1.20 -16.52 7.34
CA ASP A 414 -0.26 -16.69 7.29
C ASP A 414 -1.06 -15.57 7.97
N SER A 415 -0.40 -14.62 8.64
CA SER A 415 -1.04 -13.59 9.46
C SER A 415 -2.01 -12.69 8.67
N MET A 416 -1.56 -12.16 7.54
CA MET A 416 -2.24 -11.12 6.74
C MET A 416 -2.87 -11.66 5.44
N ILE A 417 -2.90 -12.97 5.23
CA ILE A 417 -3.33 -13.52 3.94
C ILE A 417 -4.85 -13.44 3.75
N THR A 418 -5.30 -13.30 2.51
CA THR A 418 -6.68 -13.57 2.11
C THR A 418 -6.68 -14.37 0.82
N LEU A 419 -7.72 -15.17 0.56
CA LEU A 419 -7.98 -15.71 -0.78
C LEU A 419 -9.43 -16.17 -0.88
N SER A 420 -10.13 -15.81 -1.96
CA SER A 420 -11.53 -16.17 -2.16
C SER A 420 -11.78 -16.89 -3.47
N VAL A 421 -12.87 -17.65 -3.51
CA VAL A 421 -13.42 -18.27 -4.72
C VAL A 421 -14.77 -17.64 -4.99
N VAL A 422 -14.86 -16.88 -6.06
CA VAL A 422 -16.08 -16.16 -6.45
C VAL A 422 -16.73 -16.88 -7.61
N ASP A 423 -18.00 -17.31 -7.44
CA ASP A 423 -18.85 -17.78 -8.53
C ASP A 423 -19.38 -16.57 -9.30
N LEU A 424 -18.80 -16.35 -10.48
CA LEU A 424 -19.05 -15.18 -11.31
C LEU A 424 -20.47 -15.18 -11.89
N SER A 425 -21.22 -16.30 -11.81
CA SER A 425 -22.64 -16.29 -12.21
C SER A 425 -23.53 -15.46 -11.27
N TYR A 426 -23.04 -15.13 -10.06
CA TYR A 426 -23.75 -14.33 -9.07
C TYR A 426 -23.22 -12.89 -8.92
N ILE A 427 -22.10 -12.51 -9.56
CA ILE A 427 -21.52 -11.17 -9.35
C ILE A 427 -22.44 -10.04 -9.82
N SER A 428 -23.30 -10.27 -10.83
CA SER A 428 -24.30 -9.26 -11.22
C SER A 428 -25.31 -8.97 -10.11
N ASP A 429 -25.64 -9.94 -9.26
CA ASP A 429 -26.54 -9.71 -8.13
C ASP A 429 -25.85 -8.87 -7.04
N VAL A 430 -24.54 -9.04 -6.86
CA VAL A 430 -23.71 -8.19 -5.98
C VAL A 430 -23.69 -6.76 -6.50
N VAL A 431 -23.38 -6.57 -7.79
CA VAL A 431 -23.35 -5.25 -8.43
C VAL A 431 -24.71 -4.57 -8.33
N LEU A 432 -25.81 -5.27 -8.63
CA LEU A 432 -27.15 -4.69 -8.50
C LEU A 432 -27.48 -4.27 -7.07
N ALA A 433 -27.10 -5.05 -6.06
CA ALA A 433 -27.32 -4.69 -4.66
C ALA A 433 -26.46 -3.49 -4.23
N LEU A 434 -25.21 -3.43 -4.71
CA LEU A 434 -24.31 -2.29 -4.50
C LEU A 434 -24.88 -1.01 -5.14
N GLU A 435 -25.35 -1.07 -6.37
CA GLU A 435 -25.96 0.07 -7.05
C GLU A 435 -27.25 0.52 -6.34
N ASP A 436 -28.09 -0.41 -5.91
CA ASP A 436 -29.31 -0.11 -5.15
C ASP A 436 -29.02 0.59 -3.81
N MET A 437 -27.96 0.18 -3.12
CA MET A 437 -27.47 0.82 -1.90
C MET A 437 -26.87 2.21 -2.20
N SER A 438 -26.06 2.31 -3.26
CA SER A 438 -25.45 3.56 -3.73
C SER A 438 -26.51 4.62 -4.05
N VAL A 439 -27.58 4.23 -4.74
CA VAL A 439 -28.72 5.11 -5.03
C VAL A 439 -29.42 5.57 -3.74
N GLU A 440 -29.63 4.67 -2.78
CA GLU A 440 -30.24 5.03 -1.49
C GLU A 440 -29.37 6.05 -0.74
N PHE A 441 -28.05 5.87 -0.73
CA PHE A 441 -27.12 6.84 -0.12
C PHE A 441 -27.16 8.18 -0.83
N MET A 442 -26.99 8.21 -2.16
CA MET A 442 -27.03 9.47 -2.94
C MET A 442 -28.32 10.25 -2.74
N MET A 443 -29.48 9.58 -2.70
CA MET A 443 -30.76 10.25 -2.50
C MET A 443 -30.90 10.96 -1.15
N ASN A 444 -30.08 10.57 -0.17
CA ASN A 444 -30.13 11.09 1.20
C ASN A 444 -28.80 11.72 1.66
N MET A 445 -27.83 11.93 0.75
CA MET A 445 -26.47 12.39 1.10
C MET A 445 -26.45 13.80 1.72
N ASP A 446 -27.42 14.64 1.39
CA ASP A 446 -27.61 15.97 2.01
C ASP A 446 -28.03 15.88 3.51
N ASP A 447 -28.48 14.72 4.01
CA ASP A 447 -28.72 14.49 5.44
C ASP A 447 -27.42 14.07 6.11
N VAL A 448 -26.94 14.90 7.04
CA VAL A 448 -25.73 14.63 7.84
C VAL A 448 -25.74 13.24 8.50
N ARG A 449 -26.91 12.70 8.84
CA ARG A 449 -26.98 11.36 9.42
C ARG A 449 -26.62 10.29 8.40
N THR A 450 -27.04 10.44 7.15
CA THR A 450 -26.67 9.51 6.07
C THR A 450 -25.17 9.62 5.80
N PHE A 451 -24.65 10.84 5.66
CA PHE A 451 -23.21 11.05 5.47
C PHE A 451 -22.41 10.39 6.61
N ASN A 452 -22.75 10.65 7.87
CA ASN A 452 -22.08 10.05 9.02
C ASN A 452 -22.23 8.52 9.06
N THR A 453 -23.38 7.95 8.68
CA THR A 453 -23.54 6.49 8.58
C THR A 453 -22.62 5.88 7.53
N VAL A 454 -22.52 6.50 6.34
CA VAL A 454 -21.65 6.02 5.26
C VAL A 454 -20.18 6.18 5.64
N SER A 455 -19.80 7.35 6.16
CA SER A 455 -18.43 7.62 6.63
C SER A 455 -18.03 6.71 7.77
N TYR A 456 -18.94 6.43 8.72
CA TYR A 456 -18.71 5.44 9.77
C TYR A 456 -18.44 4.05 9.18
N GLY A 457 -19.29 3.61 8.24
CA GLY A 457 -19.06 2.33 7.57
C GLY A 457 -17.74 2.26 6.83
N ARG A 458 -17.38 3.32 6.11
CA ARG A 458 -16.11 3.42 5.38
C ARG A 458 -14.90 3.43 6.32
N ASN A 459 -14.96 4.17 7.42
CA ASN A 459 -13.87 4.32 8.38
C ASN A 459 -13.59 3.02 9.16
N ASN A 460 -14.62 2.20 9.40
CA ASN A 460 -14.52 1.00 10.23
C ASN A 460 -14.41 -0.29 9.40
N ALA A 461 -14.56 -0.24 8.07
CA ALA A 461 -14.36 -1.40 7.22
C ALA A 461 -12.87 -1.78 7.16
N GLU A 462 -12.59 -3.08 7.25
CA GLU A 462 -11.23 -3.61 7.06
C GLU A 462 -10.67 -3.13 5.71
N SER A 463 -9.39 -2.75 5.71
CA SER A 463 -8.74 -2.05 4.60
C SER A 463 -7.48 -2.79 4.16
N TYR A 464 -7.19 -2.79 2.87
CA TYR A 464 -6.16 -3.66 2.27
C TYR A 464 -5.02 -2.90 1.60
N GLY A 465 -3.90 -3.57 1.32
CA GLY A 465 -2.84 -3.00 0.48
C GLY A 465 -2.07 -1.85 1.14
N ARG A 466 -1.78 -1.99 2.43
CA ARG A 466 -0.89 -1.08 3.19
C ARG A 466 -1.39 0.39 3.24
N ASN A 467 -2.68 0.63 3.51
CA ASN A 467 -3.31 1.96 3.62
C ASN A 467 -2.76 2.85 4.76
N ASN A 468 -1.63 3.53 4.57
CA ASN A 468 -1.10 4.51 5.52
C ASN A 468 -0.14 5.53 4.87
N MET A 469 0.25 6.55 5.64
CA MET A 469 1.06 7.66 5.12
C MET A 469 2.47 7.30 4.64
N PHE A 470 3.02 6.14 5.05
CA PHE A 470 4.40 5.74 4.72
C PHE A 470 4.48 4.82 3.51
N THR A 471 3.41 4.07 3.25
CA THR A 471 3.35 3.08 2.16
C THR A 471 2.27 3.37 1.13
N GLY A 472 1.56 4.49 1.26
CA GLY A 472 0.49 4.93 0.35
C GLY A 472 -0.90 4.42 0.74
N TYR A 473 -1.92 4.88 0.03
CA TYR A 473 -3.31 4.45 0.23
C TYR A 473 -3.87 3.84 -1.07
N THR A 474 -4.16 2.54 -1.05
CA THR A 474 -4.91 1.87 -2.11
C THR A 474 -6.40 2.18 -2.05
N GLU A 475 -6.89 2.61 -0.88
CA GLU A 475 -8.30 2.91 -0.59
C GLU A 475 -9.25 1.73 -0.89
N LEU A 476 -8.72 0.51 -0.84
CA LEU A 476 -9.51 -0.72 -0.90
C LEU A 476 -10.04 -1.09 0.47
N ILE A 477 -11.36 -1.29 0.55
CA ILE A 477 -12.05 -1.77 1.75
C ILE A 477 -12.80 -3.06 1.49
N ASP A 478 -13.03 -3.82 2.55
CA ASP A 478 -13.91 -4.98 2.51
C ASP A 478 -15.37 -4.57 2.29
N LEU A 479 -16.00 -5.09 1.23
CA LEU A 479 -17.36 -4.70 0.90
C LEU A 479 -18.41 -5.31 1.84
N TYR A 480 -18.17 -6.52 2.33
CA TYR A 480 -19.08 -7.17 3.27
C TYR A 480 -19.03 -6.45 4.61
N ASP A 481 -17.82 -6.13 5.06
CA ASP A 481 -17.54 -5.44 6.31
C ASP A 481 -18.04 -4.00 6.29
N PHE A 482 -17.85 -3.29 5.18
CA PHE A 482 -18.49 -1.99 4.97
C PHE A 482 -19.99 -2.09 5.16
N ALA A 483 -20.66 -3.04 4.50
CA ALA A 483 -22.09 -3.25 4.62
C ALA A 483 -22.53 -3.61 6.06
N ARG A 484 -21.72 -4.37 6.81
CA ARG A 484 -22.06 -4.75 8.20
C ARG A 484 -22.21 -3.53 9.12
N HIS A 485 -21.48 -2.45 8.83
CA HIS A 485 -21.45 -1.22 9.63
C HIS A 485 -22.58 -0.24 9.26
N ILE A 486 -23.31 -0.50 8.18
CA ILE A 486 -24.42 0.35 7.77
C ILE A 486 -25.66 0.01 8.60
N GLU A 487 -25.92 0.85 9.60
CA GLU A 487 -27.11 0.75 10.46
C GLU A 487 -28.21 1.76 10.07
N GLY A 488 -29.32 1.73 10.82
CA GLY A 488 -30.40 2.72 10.69
C GLY A 488 -31.34 2.45 9.52
N ASP A 489 -31.78 3.52 8.85
CA ASP A 489 -32.83 3.46 7.82
C ASP A 489 -32.34 2.73 6.55
N GLN A 490 -31.02 2.66 6.33
CA GLN A 490 -30.38 2.05 5.16
C GLN A 490 -29.94 0.59 5.39
N ALA A 491 -30.02 0.07 6.61
CA ALA A 491 -29.55 -1.27 6.97
C ALA A 491 -30.12 -2.40 6.09
N PHE A 492 -31.36 -2.23 5.59
CA PHE A 492 -31.96 -3.24 4.72
C PHE A 492 -31.23 -3.39 3.37
N ARG A 493 -30.65 -2.31 2.82
CA ARG A 493 -29.85 -2.36 1.58
C ARG A 493 -28.52 -3.06 1.81
N ALA A 494 -27.89 -2.76 2.93
CA ALA A 494 -26.67 -3.44 3.34
C ALA A 494 -26.90 -4.95 3.57
N GLU A 495 -28.04 -5.33 4.17
CA GLU A 495 -28.44 -6.74 4.27
C GLU A 495 -28.69 -7.42 2.92
N GLU A 496 -29.16 -6.70 1.91
CA GLU A 496 -29.34 -7.23 0.54
C GLU A 496 -27.98 -7.48 -0.11
N LEU A 497 -27.05 -6.52 0.05
CA LEU A 497 -25.69 -6.63 -0.45
C LEU A 497 -24.91 -7.79 0.19
N MET A 498 -24.91 -7.89 1.53
CA MET A 498 -24.26 -9.01 2.23
C MET A 498 -24.77 -10.38 1.77
N LYS A 499 -26.10 -10.52 1.56
CA LYS A 499 -26.69 -11.77 1.04
C LYS A 499 -26.26 -12.08 -0.39
N ALA A 500 -26.06 -11.07 -1.22
CA ALA A 500 -25.56 -11.26 -2.58
C ALA A 500 -24.09 -11.70 -2.56
N ILE A 501 -23.27 -11.10 -1.70
CA ILE A 501 -21.86 -11.49 -1.49
C ILE A 501 -21.78 -12.94 -0.99
N ASP A 502 -22.58 -13.33 0.02
CA ASP A 502 -22.63 -14.71 0.55
C ASP A 502 -22.98 -15.76 -0.52
N LEU A 503 -23.69 -15.37 -1.59
CA LEU A 503 -24.00 -16.25 -2.71
C LEU A 503 -22.87 -16.32 -3.74
N ALA A 504 -22.18 -15.20 -3.99
CA ALA A 504 -21.09 -15.11 -4.95
C ALA A 504 -19.80 -15.71 -4.39
N VAL A 505 -19.43 -15.42 -3.14
CA VAL A 505 -18.21 -15.94 -2.50
C VAL A 505 -18.49 -17.35 -1.97
N VAL A 506 -18.18 -18.36 -2.79
CA VAL A 506 -18.49 -19.77 -2.47
C VAL A 506 -17.46 -20.42 -1.55
N TYR A 507 -16.28 -19.82 -1.42
CA TYR A 507 -15.24 -20.20 -0.47
C TYR A 507 -14.30 -19.03 -0.21
N LYS A 508 -13.71 -18.97 1.00
CA LYS A 508 -12.62 -18.05 1.32
C LYS A 508 -11.75 -18.59 2.44
N ILE A 509 -10.51 -18.12 2.50
CA ILE A 509 -9.57 -18.24 3.61
C ILE A 509 -9.08 -16.84 3.97
N GLN A 510 -8.69 -16.67 5.22
CA GLN A 510 -8.16 -15.42 5.74
C GLN A 510 -7.24 -15.70 6.95
N GLY A 511 -6.23 -14.88 7.10
CA GLY A 511 -5.30 -14.88 8.23
C GLY A 511 -5.94 -14.30 9.50
N PRO A 512 -5.32 -14.51 10.67
CA PRO A 512 -5.80 -13.98 11.95
C PRO A 512 -5.88 -12.45 12.01
N GLU A 513 -5.11 -11.74 11.18
CA GLU A 513 -5.05 -10.27 11.11
C GLU A 513 -5.90 -9.68 9.98
N ARG A 514 -6.73 -10.54 9.40
CA ARG A 514 -7.69 -10.24 8.33
C ARG A 514 -9.03 -10.87 8.71
N TYR A 515 -9.46 -10.59 9.94
CA TYR A 515 -10.60 -11.27 10.57
C TYR A 515 -11.93 -10.89 9.93
N TYR A 516 -12.00 -9.72 9.32
CA TYR A 516 -13.22 -9.17 8.77
C TYR A 516 -13.34 -9.36 7.26
N SER A 517 -12.36 -9.97 6.61
CA SER A 517 -12.39 -10.18 5.17
C SER A 517 -13.59 -11.00 4.69
N GLY A 518 -14.32 -10.44 3.74
CA GLY A 518 -15.59 -10.83 3.15
C GLY A 518 -15.42 -11.73 1.94
N GLY A 519 -14.29 -11.63 1.25
CA GLY A 519 -13.93 -12.31 0.01
C GLY A 519 -14.00 -11.41 -1.23
N LEU A 520 -14.46 -10.16 -1.09
CA LEU A 520 -14.55 -9.15 -2.14
C LEU A 520 -14.32 -7.75 -1.54
N SER A 521 -13.29 -7.06 -2.03
CA SER A 521 -13.03 -5.65 -1.73
C SER A 521 -13.63 -4.71 -2.79
N ILE A 522 -13.59 -3.41 -2.50
CA ILE A 522 -14.00 -2.35 -3.42
C ILE A 522 -13.13 -1.11 -3.22
N PHE A 523 -12.87 -0.35 -4.28
CA PHE A 523 -12.21 0.95 -4.15
C PHE A 523 -13.19 2.00 -3.63
N PHE A 524 -12.94 2.50 -2.42
CA PHE A 524 -13.72 3.57 -1.80
C PHE A 524 -12.77 4.65 -1.24
N PRO A 525 -12.45 5.69 -2.01
CA PRO A 525 -11.52 6.75 -1.59
C PRO A 525 -12.09 7.57 -0.44
N TYR A 526 -11.26 7.80 0.58
CA TYR A 526 -11.62 8.53 1.79
C TYR A 526 -10.44 9.19 2.50
N MET A 527 -9.32 8.49 2.70
CA MET A 527 -8.22 8.98 3.55
C MET A 527 -7.22 9.84 2.78
N ASP A 528 -6.88 9.47 1.55
CA ASP A 528 -5.88 10.15 0.72
C ASP A 528 -6.48 11.28 -0.14
N LYS A 529 -6.60 12.45 0.48
CA LYS A 529 -7.08 13.66 -0.20
C LYS A 529 -6.07 14.24 -1.19
N ALA A 530 -4.78 13.95 -1.08
CA ALA A 530 -3.77 14.42 -2.02
C ALA A 530 -3.93 13.76 -3.38
N MET A 531 -4.04 12.44 -3.38
CA MET A 531 -4.09 11.63 -4.58
C MET A 531 -5.52 11.47 -5.12
N LEU A 532 -6.52 11.99 -4.42
CA LEU A 532 -7.94 11.83 -4.75
C LEU A 532 -8.29 12.15 -6.20
N GLU A 533 -7.84 13.29 -6.74
CA GLU A 533 -8.15 13.67 -8.13
C GLU A 533 -7.53 12.69 -9.14
N GLU A 534 -6.31 12.21 -8.87
CA GLU A 534 -5.58 11.27 -9.70
C GLU A 534 -6.19 9.87 -9.62
N ASN A 535 -6.41 9.36 -8.40
CA ASN A 535 -7.01 8.06 -8.16
C ASN A 535 -8.42 7.98 -8.77
N LEU A 536 -9.24 9.03 -8.66
CA LEU A 536 -10.52 9.08 -9.34
C LEU A 536 -10.37 9.10 -10.86
N ALA A 537 -9.37 9.80 -11.41
CA ALA A 537 -9.14 9.80 -12.85
C ALA A 537 -8.76 8.41 -13.36
N ALA A 538 -7.91 7.67 -12.64
CA ALA A 538 -7.56 6.28 -12.93
C ALA A 538 -8.77 5.37 -12.80
N TYR A 539 -9.50 5.45 -11.68
CA TYR A 539 -10.68 4.62 -11.42
C TYR A 539 -11.78 4.77 -12.47
N ARG A 540 -12.03 6.00 -12.98
CA ARG A 540 -13.00 6.24 -14.06
C ARG A 540 -12.70 5.47 -15.35
N VAL A 541 -11.44 5.13 -15.60
CA VAL A 541 -11.04 4.39 -16.80
C VAL A 541 -11.29 2.90 -16.62
N SER A 542 -11.06 2.38 -15.41
CA SER A 542 -11.07 0.95 -15.10
C SER A 542 -12.37 0.43 -14.50
N ASN A 543 -13.20 1.30 -13.92
CA ASN A 543 -14.42 0.89 -13.21
C ASN A 543 -15.57 0.55 -14.17
N PRO A 544 -16.12 -0.68 -14.11
CA PRO A 544 -17.26 -1.07 -14.93
C PRO A 544 -18.64 -0.80 -14.28
N ILE A 545 -18.71 -0.11 -13.13
CA ILE A 545 -19.92 0.06 -12.31
C ILE A 545 -20.33 1.55 -12.20
N ASP A 546 -21.01 2.06 -13.23
CA ASP A 546 -21.37 3.48 -13.40
C ASP A 546 -22.08 4.13 -12.19
N MET A 547 -23.07 3.44 -11.58
CA MET A 547 -23.86 4.02 -10.49
C MET A 547 -23.09 4.10 -9.18
N TYR A 548 -22.14 3.19 -8.96
CA TYR A 548 -21.26 3.24 -7.79
C TYR A 548 -20.25 4.39 -7.92
N GLU A 549 -19.67 4.58 -9.12
CA GLU A 549 -18.79 5.74 -9.41
C GLU A 549 -19.48 7.06 -9.07
N THR A 550 -20.73 7.22 -9.53
CA THR A 550 -21.51 8.44 -9.26
C THR A 550 -21.72 8.64 -7.76
N PHE A 551 -21.95 7.56 -7.00
CA PHE A 551 -22.06 7.64 -5.54
C PHE A 551 -20.75 8.08 -4.89
N VAL A 552 -19.61 7.52 -5.31
CA VAL A 552 -18.30 7.91 -4.80
C VAL A 552 -18.05 9.41 -5.03
N GLU A 553 -18.37 9.93 -6.23
CA GLU A 553 -18.25 11.37 -6.53
C GLU A 553 -19.14 12.24 -5.63
N GLU A 554 -20.40 11.84 -5.39
CA GLU A 554 -21.32 12.57 -4.53
C GLU A 554 -20.91 12.50 -3.05
N PHE A 555 -20.41 11.36 -2.59
CA PHE A 555 -19.86 11.20 -1.24
C PHE A 555 -18.66 12.12 -1.01
N ILE A 556 -17.69 12.12 -1.93
CA ILE A 556 -16.52 13.00 -1.89
C ILE A 556 -16.91 14.48 -1.94
N SER A 557 -17.92 14.82 -2.74
CA SER A 557 -18.46 16.18 -2.82
C SER A 557 -19.07 16.61 -1.48
N ALA A 558 -19.82 15.72 -0.81
CA ALA A 558 -20.37 15.98 0.51
C ALA A 558 -19.26 16.11 1.57
N GLU A 559 -18.27 15.22 1.54
CA GLU A 559 -17.10 15.22 2.41
C GLU A 559 -16.34 16.55 2.31
N ASN A 560 -15.95 16.95 1.09
CA ASN A 560 -15.22 18.19 0.85
C ASN A 560 -16.04 19.47 1.08
N SER A 561 -17.35 19.35 1.29
CA SER A 561 -18.20 20.49 1.62
C SER A 561 -18.07 20.92 3.09
N ASP A 562 -17.71 20.00 4.00
CA ASP A 562 -17.38 20.36 5.38
C ASP A 562 -15.88 20.63 5.52
N THR A 563 -15.57 21.88 5.82
CA THR A 563 -14.19 22.38 6.00
C THR A 563 -14.01 23.02 7.38
N ARG A 564 -14.96 22.78 8.29
CA ARG A 564 -14.93 23.36 9.63
C ARG A 564 -13.93 22.58 10.48
N SER A 565 -13.16 23.32 11.28
CA SER A 565 -12.41 22.72 12.38
C SER A 565 -13.36 22.22 13.46
N ILE A 566 -12.91 21.19 14.17
CA ILE A 566 -13.63 20.59 15.29
C ILE A 566 -13.78 21.62 16.42
N LEU A 567 -15.00 21.74 16.95
CA LEU A 567 -15.32 22.68 18.02
C LEU A 567 -15.23 21.98 19.37
N PHE A 568 -14.45 22.59 20.28
CA PHE A 568 -14.29 22.14 21.66
C PHE A 568 -15.01 23.09 22.63
N GLU A 569 -15.73 22.52 23.59
CA GLU A 569 -16.19 23.26 24.79
C GLU A 569 -15.05 23.47 25.78
N ALA A 570 -14.16 22.48 25.90
CA ALA A 570 -12.94 22.53 26.69
C ALA A 570 -11.83 21.78 25.96
N SER A 571 -10.86 22.51 25.39
CA SER A 571 -9.78 21.91 24.60
C SER A 571 -8.46 21.75 25.33
N GLU A 572 -8.15 22.50 26.40
CA GLU A 572 -6.93 22.27 27.19
C GLU A 572 -7.15 21.01 28.06
N PRO A 573 -6.37 19.92 27.92
CA PRO A 573 -6.57 18.69 28.69
C PRO A 573 -6.48 18.98 30.19
N GLU A 574 -7.57 18.74 30.92
CA GLU A 574 -7.58 18.87 32.37
C GLU A 574 -7.31 17.51 32.99
N MET A 575 -6.22 17.42 33.77
CA MET A 575 -5.97 16.26 34.62
C MET A 575 -6.95 16.29 35.80
N THR A 576 -7.83 15.30 35.86
CA THR A 576 -8.80 15.14 36.93
C THR A 576 -8.13 14.69 38.24
N ASP A 577 -8.87 14.73 39.35
CA ASP A 577 -8.40 14.24 40.66
C ASP A 577 -8.02 12.73 40.65
N ASP A 578 -8.44 11.99 39.62
CA ASP A 578 -8.17 10.56 39.41
C ASP A 578 -7.03 10.33 38.38
N ASN A 579 -6.22 11.36 38.07
CA ASN A 579 -5.12 11.34 37.08
C ASN A 579 -5.53 11.04 35.63
N VAL A 580 -6.80 11.26 35.28
CA VAL A 580 -7.30 11.10 33.91
C VAL A 580 -7.23 12.44 33.18
N TYR A 581 -6.63 12.45 31.98
CA TYR A 581 -6.67 13.59 31.08
C TYR A 581 -8.02 13.64 30.37
N SER A 582 -8.63 14.81 30.27
CA SER A 582 -9.93 14.94 29.60
C SER A 582 -10.10 16.25 28.85
N ILE A 583 -10.85 16.17 27.75
CA ILE A 583 -11.33 17.31 26.95
C ILE A 583 -12.83 17.14 26.69
N ILE A 584 -13.47 18.18 26.19
CA ILE A 584 -14.90 18.17 25.83
C ILE A 584 -15.07 18.69 24.41
N ILE A 585 -15.45 17.81 23.50
CA ILE A 585 -15.94 18.12 22.15
C ILE A 585 -17.34 18.73 22.28
N SER A 586 -17.65 19.73 21.47
CA SER A 586 -18.95 20.38 21.52
C SER A 586 -20.10 19.45 21.11
N GLU A 587 -21.29 19.68 21.67
CA GLU A 587 -22.51 18.93 21.30
C GLU A 587 -22.79 18.95 19.78
N GLU A 588 -22.34 20.00 19.07
CA GLU A 588 -22.49 20.15 17.63
C GLU A 588 -21.67 19.11 16.85
N ASP A 589 -20.45 18.83 17.27
CA ASP A 589 -19.54 17.91 16.56
C ASP A 589 -19.44 16.53 17.22
N ALA A 590 -20.00 16.32 18.43
CA ALA A 590 -19.87 15.05 19.16
C ALA A 590 -20.43 13.83 18.39
N ASN A 591 -21.40 14.02 17.50
CA ASN A 591 -21.91 12.92 16.65
C ASN A 591 -21.27 12.89 15.26
N ASN A 592 -20.21 13.67 15.04
CA ASN A 592 -19.51 13.83 13.78
C ASN A 592 -18.05 13.34 13.84
N ILE A 593 -17.68 12.53 14.82
CA ILE A 593 -16.30 12.10 15.04
C ILE A 593 -16.06 10.73 14.43
N ALA A 594 -15.05 10.62 13.57
CA ALA A 594 -14.60 9.38 12.96
C ALA A 594 -13.59 8.65 13.86
N SER A 595 -12.54 9.36 14.31
CA SER A 595 -11.48 8.79 15.13
C SER A 595 -10.98 9.78 16.17
N ILE A 596 -10.52 9.25 17.30
CA ILE A 596 -9.87 10.02 18.37
C ILE A 596 -8.60 9.28 18.76
N TYR A 597 -7.50 10.02 18.77
CA TYR A 597 -6.20 9.51 19.18
C TYR A 597 -5.70 10.30 20.38
N ASN A 598 -5.02 9.64 21.31
CA ASN A 598 -4.09 10.34 22.17
C ASN A 598 -2.80 10.65 21.37
N TYR A 599 -2.03 11.62 21.82
CA TYR A 599 -0.77 12.00 21.19
C TYR A 599 0.28 12.27 22.25
N LEU A 600 1.49 11.75 22.04
CA LEU A 600 2.64 12.00 22.88
C LEU A 600 3.82 12.54 22.05
N GLY A 601 4.41 13.63 22.53
CA GLY A 601 5.62 14.21 21.96
C GLY A 601 6.67 14.53 23.02
N LEU A 602 7.94 14.27 22.71
CA LEU A 602 9.10 14.65 23.52
C LEU A 602 9.57 16.05 23.13
N VAL A 603 9.66 16.96 24.09
CA VAL A 603 10.11 18.34 23.87
C VAL A 603 11.64 18.40 23.87
N LEU A 604 12.23 18.85 22.75
CA LEU A 604 13.67 18.84 22.52
C LEU A 604 14.40 20.11 22.96
N ASN A 605 13.67 21.21 23.19
CA ASN A 605 14.28 22.49 23.59
C ASN A 605 13.48 23.26 24.64
N GLU A 606 14.16 24.13 25.40
CA GLU A 606 13.53 24.94 26.45
C GLU A 606 12.49 25.92 25.89
N GLU A 607 12.63 26.33 24.63
CA GLU A 607 11.67 27.17 23.93
C GLU A 607 10.36 26.44 23.59
N MET A 608 10.33 25.12 23.69
CA MET A 608 9.21 24.23 23.30
C MET A 608 8.79 24.44 21.85
N THR A 609 9.77 24.68 20.98
CA THR A 609 9.57 24.85 19.55
C THR A 609 10.04 23.65 18.76
N ALA A 610 10.83 22.75 19.35
CA ALA A 610 11.23 21.49 18.74
C ALA A 610 10.64 20.32 19.52
N VAL A 611 9.95 19.41 18.83
CA VAL A 611 9.25 18.27 19.41
C VAL A 611 9.52 17.04 18.57
N MET A 612 9.91 15.94 19.19
CA MET A 612 9.95 14.62 18.57
C MET A 612 8.63 13.89 18.83
N SER A 613 7.94 13.45 17.78
CA SER A 613 6.72 12.66 17.90
C SER A 613 7.05 11.27 18.41
N LEU A 614 6.35 10.80 19.46
CA LEU A 614 6.35 9.39 19.87
C LEU A 614 5.14 8.64 19.31
N GLY A 615 4.22 9.36 18.66
CA GLY A 615 3.11 8.77 17.92
C GLY A 615 1.75 9.02 18.56
N MET A 616 0.81 8.17 18.15
CA MET A 616 -0.60 8.23 18.50
C MET A 616 -1.13 6.83 18.80
N ASP A 617 -2.11 6.75 19.71
CA ASP A 617 -2.81 5.51 20.05
C ASP A 617 -4.32 5.77 20.22
N THR A 618 -5.14 4.73 20.08
CA THR A 618 -6.61 4.81 20.20
C THR A 618 -7.11 4.41 21.59
N ASN A 619 -6.21 4.22 22.57
CA ASN A 619 -6.57 3.94 23.96
C ASN A 619 -7.17 5.17 24.67
N VAL A 620 -8.36 5.56 24.23
CA VAL A 620 -9.13 6.70 24.72
C VAL A 620 -10.57 6.28 24.95
N ASN A 621 -11.21 6.86 25.95
CA ASN A 621 -12.63 6.69 26.20
C ASN A 621 -13.39 7.88 25.64
N TYR A 622 -14.39 7.62 24.80
CA TYR A 622 -15.24 8.65 24.22
C TYR A 622 -16.71 8.42 24.54
N ASP A 623 -17.37 9.46 25.07
CA ASP A 623 -18.81 9.49 25.29
C ASP A 623 -19.47 10.51 24.33
N PRO A 624 -20.12 10.05 23.24
CA PRO A 624 -20.77 10.95 22.27
C PRO A 624 -22.01 11.67 22.83
N GLU A 625 -22.62 11.22 23.94
CA GLU A 625 -23.76 11.93 24.55
C GLU A 625 -23.30 13.19 25.29
N THR A 626 -22.08 13.17 25.83
CA THR A 626 -21.52 14.28 26.61
C THR A 626 -20.38 15.02 25.91
N GLY A 627 -19.83 14.46 24.83
CA GLY A 627 -18.65 14.95 24.13
C GLY A 627 -17.35 14.76 24.91
N ILE A 628 -17.36 14.03 26.03
CA ILE A 628 -16.19 13.84 26.87
C ILE A 628 -15.25 12.83 26.22
N VAL A 629 -14.02 13.24 26.00
CA VAL A 629 -12.89 12.35 25.69
C VAL A 629 -12.02 12.26 26.92
N SER A 630 -11.57 11.05 27.26
CA SER A 630 -10.70 10.84 28.41
C SER A 630 -9.70 9.69 28.23
N ASP A 631 -8.50 9.87 28.76
CA ASP A 631 -7.45 8.84 28.77
C ASP A 631 -6.76 8.83 30.14
N ASN A 632 -6.49 7.63 30.64
CA ASN A 632 -5.76 7.36 31.87
C ASN A 632 -4.26 7.18 31.58
N PHE A 633 -3.67 8.08 30.80
CA PHE A 633 -2.23 8.07 30.53
C PHE A 633 -1.42 8.15 31.84
N GLN A 634 -0.63 7.12 32.14
CA GLN A 634 0.11 6.99 33.39
C GLN A 634 1.63 7.18 33.24
N GLY A 635 2.08 7.77 32.13
CA GLY A 635 3.51 7.96 31.87
C GLY A 635 4.20 6.72 31.32
N TYR A 636 3.45 5.86 30.63
CA TYR A 636 3.99 4.73 29.88
C TYR A 636 3.70 4.92 28.39
N TRP A 637 4.60 4.44 27.55
CA TRP A 637 4.46 4.48 26.10
C TRP A 637 5.05 3.22 25.46
N THR A 638 4.65 2.92 24.23
CA THR A 638 5.07 1.70 23.54
C THR A 638 6.57 1.71 23.28
N GLY A 639 7.20 0.57 23.52
CA GLY A 639 8.59 0.30 23.16
C GLY A 639 8.77 -1.08 22.55
N LEU A 640 9.83 -1.21 21.76
CA LEU A 640 10.30 -2.44 21.12
C LEU A 640 11.58 -2.89 21.83
N ASN A 641 11.55 -4.08 22.45
CA ASN A 641 12.70 -4.66 23.16
C ASN A 641 13.39 -3.68 24.15
N ASP A 642 12.60 -2.99 24.97
CA ASP A 642 13.03 -1.97 25.95
C ASP A 642 13.54 -0.63 25.36
N HIS A 643 13.37 -0.40 24.05
CA HIS A 643 13.63 0.88 23.40
C HIS A 643 12.31 1.57 23.06
N LEU A 644 12.15 2.86 23.39
CA LEU A 644 10.98 3.62 22.96
C LEU A 644 10.92 3.67 21.43
N VAL A 645 9.73 3.64 20.86
CA VAL A 645 9.51 3.73 19.42
C VAL A 645 8.37 4.67 19.09
N THR A 646 8.34 5.15 17.85
CA THR A 646 7.16 5.82 17.30
C THR A 646 6.13 4.78 16.88
N ILE A 647 4.87 5.00 17.22
CA ILE A 647 3.75 4.17 16.76
C ILE A 647 2.74 4.99 15.94
N TYR A 648 2.23 4.39 14.87
CA TYR A 648 1.13 4.91 14.08
C TYR A 648 0.04 3.85 14.00
N VAL A 649 -1.17 4.19 14.43
CA VAL A 649 -2.32 3.28 14.31
C VAL A 649 -2.69 3.14 12.85
N VAL A 650 -2.73 1.91 12.37
CA VAL A 650 -3.12 1.56 10.99
C VAL A 650 -4.53 0.97 10.97
N GLU A 651 -4.86 0.17 11.99
CA GLU A 651 -6.15 -0.49 12.10
C GLU A 651 -6.61 -0.48 13.56
N ASP A 652 -7.88 -0.20 13.79
CA ASP A 652 -8.53 -0.19 15.11
C ASP A 652 -9.81 -1.00 15.01
N THR A 653 -9.82 -2.17 15.65
CA THR A 653 -10.95 -3.10 15.64
C THR A 653 -11.34 -3.48 17.06
N ALA A 654 -12.52 -4.10 17.20
CA ALA A 654 -12.98 -4.59 18.50
C ALA A 654 -12.10 -5.72 19.08
N GLU A 655 -11.30 -6.38 18.25
CA GLU A 655 -10.48 -7.55 18.60
C GLU A 655 -9.01 -7.19 18.73
N TYR A 656 -8.52 -6.24 17.95
CA TYR A 656 -7.13 -5.81 17.95
C TYR A 656 -6.91 -4.42 17.35
N ASN A 657 -5.76 -3.84 17.67
CA ASN A 657 -5.19 -2.70 16.96
C ASN A 657 -3.91 -3.12 16.24
N LEU A 658 -3.70 -2.64 15.02
CA LEU A 658 -2.44 -2.76 14.29
C LEU A 658 -1.70 -1.42 14.28
N TYR A 659 -0.40 -1.49 14.49
CA TYR A 659 0.50 -0.35 14.54
C TYR A 659 1.63 -0.52 13.55
N ASN A 660 1.99 0.56 12.85
CA ASN A 660 3.25 0.66 12.14
C ASN A 660 4.30 1.34 13.01
N ILE A 661 5.49 0.74 13.04
CA ILE A 661 6.68 1.23 13.72
C ILE A 661 7.78 1.37 12.68
N PRO A 662 8.05 2.58 12.18
CA PRO A 662 9.06 2.79 11.15
C PRO A 662 10.47 2.58 11.74
N ALA A 663 11.30 1.81 11.04
CA ALA A 663 12.66 1.49 11.45
C ALA A 663 13.59 1.23 10.25
N TYR A 664 14.89 1.23 10.51
CA TYR A 664 15.84 0.50 9.68
C TYR A 664 16.13 -0.86 10.32
N ILE A 665 15.94 -1.93 9.56
CA ILE A 665 16.31 -3.30 9.95
C ILE A 665 17.50 -3.72 9.09
N ASN A 666 18.64 -3.98 9.74
CA ASN A 666 19.90 -4.30 9.07
C ASN A 666 20.33 -3.26 8.01
N GLY A 667 19.92 -2.00 8.18
CA GLY A 667 20.20 -0.88 7.27
C GLY A 667 19.22 -0.73 6.10
N GLN A 668 18.17 -1.57 6.01
CA GLN A 668 17.08 -1.42 5.05
C GLN A 668 15.86 -0.81 5.76
N ARG A 669 15.19 0.15 5.10
CA ARG A 669 13.98 0.77 5.65
C ARG A 669 12.85 -0.26 5.66
N ALA A 670 12.16 -0.34 6.80
CA ALA A 670 11.05 -1.27 6.98
C ALA A 670 10.02 -0.68 7.96
N ASP A 671 8.78 -1.11 7.81
CA ASP A 671 7.71 -0.82 8.76
C ASP A 671 7.40 -2.08 9.56
N ILE A 672 7.76 -2.08 10.85
CA ILE A 672 7.46 -3.17 11.77
C ILE A 672 5.97 -3.09 12.12
N VAL A 673 5.27 -4.21 12.00
CA VAL A 673 3.86 -4.33 12.33
C VAL A 673 3.71 -4.83 13.77
N GLY A 674 3.28 -3.93 14.65
CA GLY A 674 2.88 -4.23 16.02
C GLY A 674 1.40 -4.53 16.12
N LYS A 675 1.01 -5.37 17.07
CA LYS A 675 -0.40 -5.70 17.35
C LYS A 675 -0.70 -5.62 18.84
N TRP A 676 -1.77 -4.91 19.20
CA TRP A 676 -2.43 -5.03 20.50
C TRP A 676 -3.65 -5.93 20.35
N THR A 677 -3.75 -7.00 21.13
CA THR A 677 -4.93 -7.87 21.15
C THR A 677 -5.77 -7.58 22.38
N TRP A 678 -7.06 -7.29 22.19
CA TRP A 678 -8.00 -7.09 23.29
C TRP A 678 -8.35 -8.43 23.97
N ASP A 679 -8.04 -8.55 25.26
CA ASP A 679 -8.34 -9.72 26.08
C ASP A 679 -8.57 -9.30 27.54
N GLU A 680 -9.85 -9.19 27.93
CA GLU A 680 -10.25 -8.83 29.30
C GLU A 680 -9.71 -9.80 30.39
N SER A 681 -9.24 -10.98 30.00
CA SER A 681 -8.63 -11.93 30.94
C SER A 681 -7.17 -11.60 31.27
N HIS A 682 -6.52 -10.76 30.47
CA HIS A 682 -5.20 -10.20 30.73
C HIS A 682 -5.29 -9.08 31.79
N GLU A 683 -4.23 -8.88 32.59
CA GLU A 683 -4.23 -7.89 33.67
C GLU A 683 -4.45 -6.46 33.16
N ASP A 684 -3.94 -6.18 31.96
CA ASP A 684 -4.00 -4.87 31.29
C ASP A 684 -5.16 -4.76 30.28
N GLY A 685 -6.06 -5.76 30.23
CA GLY A 685 -7.18 -5.80 29.29
C GLY A 685 -6.81 -6.20 27.86
N GLY A 686 -5.53 -6.50 27.62
CA GLY A 686 -5.00 -6.99 26.36
C GLY A 686 -3.50 -7.29 26.48
N TYR A 687 -2.87 -7.60 25.35
CA TYR A 687 -1.43 -7.82 25.27
C TYR A 687 -0.88 -7.46 23.89
N TYR A 688 0.41 -7.13 23.87
CA TYR A 688 1.14 -6.82 22.65
C TYR A 688 1.78 -8.05 21.99
N SER A 689 2.01 -7.96 20.69
CA SER A 689 2.84 -8.86 19.90
C SER A 689 3.46 -8.14 18.70
N VAL A 690 4.57 -8.65 18.18
CA VAL A 690 5.13 -8.24 16.89
C VAL A 690 4.67 -9.24 15.84
N VAL A 691 4.04 -8.75 14.77
CA VAL A 691 3.49 -9.59 13.69
C VAL A 691 4.55 -9.90 12.64
N GLY A 692 5.45 -8.94 12.38
CA GLY A 692 6.50 -8.99 11.37
C GLY A 692 6.88 -7.59 10.91
N ALA A 693 7.46 -7.46 9.72
CA ALA A 693 7.78 -6.18 9.10
C ALA A 693 7.59 -6.23 7.58
N TRP A 694 7.26 -5.08 7.01
CA TRP A 694 7.23 -4.86 5.56
C TRP A 694 8.51 -4.16 5.13
N ALA A 695 9.13 -4.65 4.05
CA ALA A 695 10.15 -3.87 3.36
C ALA A 695 9.49 -2.61 2.72
N VAL A 696 10.20 -1.48 2.82
CA VAL A 696 9.82 -0.23 2.16
C VAL A 696 10.90 0.10 1.13
N THR A 697 10.53 0.06 -0.15
CA THR A 697 11.42 0.41 -1.26
C THR A 697 11.13 1.85 -1.72
N ASP A 698 12.19 2.63 -1.97
CA ASP A 698 12.11 4.05 -2.38
C ASP A 698 12.10 4.20 -3.93
N ASP A 699 11.78 3.14 -4.68
CA ASP A 699 12.12 2.98 -6.10
C ASP A 699 11.04 3.42 -7.10
N GLY A 700 9.93 3.98 -6.63
CA GLY A 700 8.92 4.49 -7.56
C GLY A 700 8.06 3.43 -8.21
N GLU A 701 8.08 2.21 -7.68
CA GLU A 701 7.12 1.19 -8.06
C GLU A 701 5.72 1.58 -7.55
N ILE A 702 4.75 1.53 -8.45
CA ILE A 702 3.36 1.89 -8.18
C ILE A 702 2.64 0.77 -7.40
N MET A 703 3.19 -0.44 -7.43
CA MET A 703 2.61 -1.64 -6.83
C MET A 703 3.34 -1.98 -5.53
N ALA A 704 2.59 -2.34 -4.49
CA ALA A 704 3.17 -2.71 -3.21
C ALA A 704 3.95 -4.04 -3.30
N ASP A 705 5.16 -4.06 -2.74
CA ASP A 705 6.02 -5.23 -2.61
C ASP A 705 5.30 -6.41 -1.89
N LYS A 706 5.71 -7.66 -2.16
CA LYS A 706 5.20 -8.88 -1.51
C LYS A 706 5.98 -9.26 -0.23
N ASP A 707 7.08 -8.57 0.08
CA ASP A 707 8.02 -9.00 1.14
C ASP A 707 7.61 -8.60 2.57
N PHE A 708 6.67 -9.36 3.14
CA PHE A 708 6.46 -9.44 4.59
C PHE A 708 7.42 -10.46 5.21
N PHE A 709 8.18 -10.06 6.23
CA PHE A 709 9.16 -10.93 6.88
C PHE A 709 9.11 -10.85 8.40
N GLN A 710 9.66 -11.89 9.06
CA GLN A 710 9.78 -11.94 10.51
C GLN A 710 11.11 -11.34 10.96
N LEU A 711 11.10 -10.62 12.08
CA LEU A 711 12.34 -10.13 12.71
C LEU A 711 13.05 -11.29 13.41
N GLU A 712 14.36 -11.39 13.24
CA GLU A 712 15.18 -12.46 13.78
C GLU A 712 16.13 -11.98 14.89
N ILE A 713 16.45 -12.89 15.82
CA ILE A 713 17.51 -12.67 16.81
C ILE A 713 18.83 -12.40 16.09
N GLY A 714 19.44 -11.26 16.38
CA GLY A 714 20.67 -10.77 15.74
C GLY A 714 20.45 -9.66 14.72
N ASP A 715 19.20 -9.37 14.34
CA ASP A 715 18.88 -8.20 13.53
C ASP A 715 19.25 -6.92 14.27
N THR A 716 19.78 -5.96 13.52
CA THR A 716 20.03 -4.60 14.01
C THR A 716 18.83 -3.74 13.68
N VAL A 717 18.24 -3.09 14.69
CA VAL A 717 17.07 -2.20 14.55
C VAL A 717 17.48 -0.78 14.93
N GLU A 718 17.11 0.18 14.09
CA GLU A 718 17.28 1.61 14.32
C GLU A 718 15.91 2.29 14.15
N ALA A 719 15.29 2.68 15.25
CA ALA A 719 13.94 3.24 15.24
C ALA A 719 13.92 4.64 14.61
N ILE A 720 12.88 4.92 13.82
CA ILE A 720 12.69 6.20 13.16
C ILE A 720 11.69 7.04 13.96
N PHE A 721 12.04 8.31 14.14
CA PHE A 721 11.21 9.34 14.75
C PHE A 721 11.11 10.56 13.85
N GLU A 722 10.01 11.31 14.00
CA GLU A 722 9.85 12.60 13.34
C GLU A 722 10.03 13.74 14.34
N ALA A 723 11.00 14.61 14.06
CA ALA A 723 11.25 15.82 14.81
C ALA A 723 10.70 17.04 14.07
N TYR A 724 9.76 17.72 14.71
CA TYR A 724 9.08 18.91 14.22
C TYR A 724 9.64 20.19 14.84
N ASN A 725 9.77 21.27 14.05
CA ASN A 725 10.11 22.60 14.54
C ASN A 725 9.05 23.68 14.23
N SER A 726 8.44 24.24 15.27
CA SER A 726 7.35 25.23 15.21
C SER A 726 7.73 26.61 14.66
N GLU A 727 9.01 26.95 14.64
CA GLU A 727 9.48 28.24 14.14
C GLU A 727 9.88 28.18 12.67
N THR A 728 10.52 27.08 12.25
CA THR A 728 10.97 26.88 10.87
C THR A 728 9.95 26.16 10.01
N TYR A 729 8.96 25.49 10.63
CA TYR A 729 8.04 24.58 9.96
C TYR A 729 8.77 23.40 9.29
N GLU A 730 10.01 23.12 9.70
CA GLU A 730 10.78 21.98 9.21
C GLU A 730 10.39 20.71 9.97
N VAL A 731 10.31 19.61 9.23
CA VAL A 731 10.26 18.25 9.78
C VAL A 731 11.49 17.50 9.35
N LYS A 732 12.06 16.75 10.27
CA LYS A 732 13.27 15.96 10.05
C LYS A 732 13.07 14.58 10.63
N GLU A 733 13.50 13.60 9.86
CA GLU A 733 13.75 12.27 10.39
C GLU A 733 14.87 12.34 11.44
N ALA A 734 14.64 11.68 12.56
CA ALA A 734 15.57 11.47 13.65
C ALA A 734 15.67 9.97 13.92
N LEU A 735 16.89 9.47 14.11
CA LEU A 735 17.14 8.05 14.31
C LEU A 735 17.56 7.78 15.74
N ASP A 736 17.11 6.67 16.33
CA ASP A 736 17.69 6.21 17.60
C ASP A 736 19.12 5.69 17.42
N ASP A 737 19.83 5.47 18.54
CA ASP A 737 21.02 4.63 18.51
C ASP A 737 20.60 3.18 18.13
N PRO A 738 21.23 2.55 17.12
CA PRO A 738 20.85 1.19 16.71
C PRO A 738 21.10 0.16 17.81
N PHE A 739 20.16 -0.76 17.98
CA PHE A 739 20.26 -1.88 18.92
C PHE A 739 20.15 -3.23 18.20
N VAL A 740 20.62 -4.29 18.86
CA VAL A 740 20.56 -5.66 18.31
C VAL A 740 19.49 -6.43 19.07
N LEU A 741 18.65 -7.17 18.34
CA LEU A 741 17.69 -8.10 18.94
C LEU A 741 18.42 -9.27 19.60
N GLU A 742 18.59 -9.21 20.92
CA GLU A 742 19.21 -10.29 21.72
C GLU A 742 18.22 -11.42 22.06
N GLU A 743 16.93 -11.19 21.86
CA GLU A 743 15.83 -12.14 22.00
C GLU A 743 14.71 -11.86 20.98
N GLU A 744 13.62 -12.64 21.01
CA GLU A 744 12.48 -12.44 20.10
C GLU A 744 11.94 -11.01 20.22
N ALA A 745 11.53 -10.42 19.10
CA ALA A 745 10.98 -9.08 19.07
C ALA A 745 9.69 -9.01 19.90
N TYR A 746 9.58 -8.04 20.81
CA TYR A 746 8.38 -7.85 21.62
C TYR A 746 8.07 -6.36 21.82
N LEU A 747 6.79 -6.06 21.92
CA LEU A 747 6.30 -4.74 22.31
C LEU A 747 5.83 -4.77 23.76
N ASP A 748 6.10 -3.70 24.50
CA ASP A 748 5.63 -3.51 25.87
C ASP A 748 5.45 -2.02 26.18
N PHE A 749 4.74 -1.71 27.26
CA PHE A 749 4.61 -0.36 27.79
C PHE A 749 5.82 0.00 28.65
N LEU A 750 6.64 0.92 28.17
CA LEU A 750 7.82 1.42 28.86
C LEU A 750 7.53 2.70 29.64
N GLU A 751 8.07 2.79 30.85
CA GLU A 751 8.03 4.01 31.65
C GLU A 751 8.80 5.13 30.94
N LEU A 752 8.23 6.34 30.89
CA LEU A 752 8.87 7.46 30.22
C LEU A 752 10.21 7.85 30.89
N PRO A 753 11.20 8.33 30.11
CA PRO A 753 12.46 8.82 30.63
C PRO A 753 12.29 9.94 31.67
N THR A 754 12.79 9.71 32.88
CA THR A 754 12.76 10.71 33.96
C THR A 754 13.66 11.90 33.67
N GLY A 755 13.14 13.10 33.94
CA GLY A 755 13.84 14.36 33.73
C GLY A 755 13.51 15.03 32.39
N GLU A 756 12.95 14.27 31.45
CA GLU A 756 12.51 14.78 30.16
C GLU A 756 11.18 15.53 30.25
N THR A 757 10.89 16.33 29.23
CA THR A 757 9.67 17.13 29.14
C THR A 757 8.82 16.62 28.00
N PHE A 758 7.56 16.31 28.29
CA PHE A 758 6.61 15.75 27.33
C PHE A 758 5.44 16.70 27.10
N MET A 759 4.85 16.54 25.94
CA MET A 759 3.61 17.14 25.48
C MET A 759 2.60 16.02 25.27
N TYR A 760 1.43 16.16 25.88
CA TYR A 760 0.35 15.20 25.76
C TYR A 760 -0.97 15.90 25.41
N GLY A 761 -1.74 15.32 24.50
CA GLY A 761 -3.02 15.85 24.05
C GLY A 761 -3.80 14.81 23.25
N PHE A 762 -4.87 15.26 22.59
CA PHE A 762 -5.72 14.45 21.73
C PHE A 762 -5.72 15.00 20.31
N TYR A 763 -5.73 14.11 19.33
CA TYR A 763 -5.99 14.43 17.94
C TYR A 763 -7.34 13.81 17.55
N ILE A 764 -8.26 14.65 17.05
CA ILE A 764 -9.62 14.24 16.73
C ILE A 764 -9.79 14.42 15.22
N VAL A 765 -10.42 13.44 14.57
CA VAL A 765 -10.74 13.46 13.15
C VAL A 765 -12.26 13.32 13.00
N ASP A 766 -12.87 14.21 12.23
CA ASP A 766 -14.31 14.15 11.92
C ASP A 766 -14.62 13.25 10.71
N TYR A 767 -15.89 12.99 10.42
CA TYR A 767 -16.29 12.15 9.27
C TYR A 767 -16.02 12.78 7.90
N ALA A 768 -15.70 14.07 7.85
CA ALA A 768 -15.21 14.74 6.64
C ALA A 768 -13.67 14.76 6.59
N GLN A 769 -13.01 13.95 7.43
CA GLN A 769 -11.55 13.84 7.54
C GLN A 769 -10.86 15.18 7.89
N ASN A 770 -11.57 16.10 8.53
CA ASN A 770 -10.96 17.27 9.14
C ASN A 770 -10.38 16.89 10.50
N GLY A 771 -9.06 17.03 10.63
CA GLY A 771 -8.36 16.80 11.88
C GLY A 771 -8.11 18.08 12.68
N ASP A 772 -8.24 18.02 14.00
CA ASP A 772 -7.77 19.08 14.90
C ASP A 772 -7.19 18.52 16.19
N PHE A 773 -6.18 19.21 16.71
CA PHE A 773 -5.62 18.89 18.01
C PHE A 773 -6.38 19.61 19.11
N SER A 774 -6.51 18.93 20.25
CA SER A 774 -6.78 19.61 21.49
C SER A 774 -5.63 20.57 21.85
N GLY A 775 -5.80 21.33 22.93
CA GLY A 775 -4.65 21.88 23.62
C GLY A 775 -3.74 20.76 24.12
N PHE A 776 -2.54 21.13 24.59
CA PHE A 776 -1.59 20.17 25.14
C PHE A 776 -1.32 20.46 26.61
N GLU A 777 -1.24 19.42 27.43
CA GLU A 777 -0.57 19.50 28.73
C GLU A 777 0.92 19.25 28.52
N ILE A 778 1.75 20.13 29.08
CA ILE A 778 3.20 19.99 29.06
C ILE A 778 3.69 19.72 30.47
N PHE A 779 4.36 18.59 30.66
CA PHE A 779 4.83 18.15 31.95
C PHE A 779 6.27 17.67 31.88
N ASN A 780 7.00 17.86 32.98
CA ASN A 780 8.31 17.26 33.17
C ASN A 780 8.10 15.94 33.92
N TYR A 781 8.50 14.83 33.32
CA TYR A 781 8.32 13.51 33.92
C TYR A 781 9.28 13.33 35.09
N LYS A 782 8.75 13.05 36.27
CA LYS A 782 9.49 12.89 37.52
C LYS A 782 8.96 11.68 38.27
N ASP A 783 9.88 10.83 38.72
CA ASP A 783 9.67 9.73 39.69
C ASP A 783 8.56 9.98 40.74
#